data_AF-A0A5P9P5Y6-F1
#
_entry.id   AF-A0A5P9P5Y6-F1
#
_cell.length_a   1.000
_cell.length_b   1.000
_cell.length_c   1.000
_cell.angle_alpha   90.00
_cell.angle_beta   90.00
_cell.angle_gamma   90.00
#
_symmetry.space_group_name_H-M   'P 1'
#
loop_
_entity.id
_entity.type
_entity.pdbx_description
1 polymer ?
#
loop_
_entity_poly.entity_id
_entity_poly.type
_entity_poly.pdbx_seq_one_letter_code
_entity_poly.pdbx_strand_id
1 'polypeptide(L)'
;MNYGLDIEPDGIRVATDTADGVDLESVPTLTAPTDAEPTLATDTDPNSGDSLLSNGVLMTDDDAEETLEALLEDVLGPDAADDGRLCYTTSGTVVDGAEPIDARRDAVASVVDDWGLEATPINSGFAVVYDQFADDNYTGLGVRIGPQTTSVALAYYGVPAVSCSLAKGSEWVIDRAADDTGRDPAQVTTVLESFVFDPDAATDEIEAALATAFDALVGDLADTLEREAGEADIQRGLAVPLTVAGSGAVAGLEYLIAGRFDSALPISVRDPRRADEPAASAARGALEAAKDGVEGHDAVAWSPTDATDGDKNDGFTTVTEPTGEMTLTFDDSLEDSAETDRARADDAIEQLFDRLADRDDEILSIRADLETVSDALDDLDARAANADAVRALEATLEGLEDDLIALEAESERYASGEVVSSLEDDFDVLSTAFDRHRADVDELESAMNDEFDTFEASIEALETTTADEQAVLDARIGDLVADLDEIIADTNTLDERLESLQSEQESLETMAASAADLDAVTETVSRFEDELGAVDETIDRLGTRADGFAGRLEEQAIQLDDVDDRLTARAEQADEERKQLGDDIEAVEAALEAELGALERDFETLERRFDELDDTVTERIDTLAADRDEPVSELRAAIDARLDTLEAELEAVADTEDRTNRLDDRMSDHATRLETHAETLEDYDGRLKSLTTDVADLAATLDGADKSSEAQLSSIETRVDELEARVETDREDDPEAIRAELETVQDRLEIDDAPSFGAQLATGGGSAGVVAGSVAALTGAVTIGAAAAVLGLVVIAVVVGHER
;
A
#
# COMPACT_ATOMS: atom_id res chain seq x y z
N MET A 1 16.68 38.39 6.29
CA MET A 1 16.86 37.26 5.33
C MET A 1 15.80 36.19 5.63
N ASN A 2 15.67 35.12 4.84
CA ASN A 2 14.75 34.02 5.16
C ASN A 2 15.50 32.83 5.76
N TYR A 3 14.82 32.05 6.61
CA TYR A 3 15.42 31.00 7.43
C TYR A 3 14.57 29.72 7.43
N GLY A 4 15.23 28.56 7.30
CA GLY A 4 14.61 27.24 7.46
C GLY A 4 15.27 26.44 8.58
N LEU A 5 14.51 26.03 9.61
CA LEU A 5 15.01 25.23 10.74
C LEU A 5 14.46 23.79 10.73
N ASP A 6 15.32 22.78 10.89
CA ASP A 6 14.93 21.43 11.34
C ASP A 6 15.41 21.25 12.79
N ILE A 7 14.48 21.18 13.75
CA ILE A 7 14.78 21.20 15.21
C ILE A 7 14.49 19.82 15.82
N GLU A 8 15.53 19.03 16.08
CA GLU A 8 15.39 17.57 16.22
C GLU A 8 16.26 16.91 17.31
N PRO A 9 15.94 15.67 17.74
CA PRO A 9 16.64 14.98 18.81
C PRO A 9 18.12 14.67 18.53
N ASP A 10 18.53 14.66 17.25
CA ASP A 10 19.90 14.44 16.78
C ASP A 10 20.67 15.75 16.49
N GLY A 11 19.97 16.87 16.34
CA GLY A 11 20.56 18.20 16.16
C GLY A 11 19.54 19.23 15.68
N ILE A 12 19.94 20.50 15.76
CA ILE A 12 19.31 21.59 15.00
C ILE A 12 20.08 21.74 13.69
N ARG A 13 19.35 21.96 12.59
CA ARG A 13 19.89 22.22 11.24
C ARG A 13 19.26 23.50 10.72
N VAL A 14 20.07 24.38 10.14
CA VAL A 14 19.62 25.70 9.69
C VAL A 14 20.06 25.92 8.26
N ALA A 15 19.08 26.20 7.39
CA ALA A 15 19.28 26.61 6.01
C ALA A 15 19.07 28.13 5.91
N THR A 16 20.03 28.84 5.31
CA THR A 16 19.95 30.30 5.08
C THR A 16 20.21 30.63 3.61
N ASP A 17 19.56 31.69 3.11
CA ASP A 17 19.68 32.13 1.72
C ASP A 17 20.81 33.18 1.59
N THR A 18 21.91 32.81 0.93
CA THR A 18 23.10 33.66 0.77
C THR A 18 23.39 33.98 -0.70
N ALA A 19 24.24 34.97 -0.96
CA ALA A 19 24.60 35.38 -2.32
C ALA A 19 25.36 34.31 -3.13
N ASP A 20 25.95 33.29 -2.47
CA ASP A 20 26.63 32.16 -3.12
C ASP A 20 25.76 30.88 -3.16
N GLY A 21 24.53 30.92 -2.62
CA GLY A 21 23.58 29.80 -2.55
C GLY A 21 23.00 29.57 -1.16
N VAL A 22 22.36 28.41 -0.95
CA VAL A 22 21.87 28.01 0.38
C VAL A 22 23.05 27.54 1.24
N ASP A 23 23.28 28.19 2.37
CA ASP A 23 24.24 27.73 3.38
C ASP A 23 23.53 26.86 4.43
N LEU A 24 24.26 25.87 4.98
CA LEU A 24 23.72 24.81 5.83
C LEU A 24 24.59 24.58 7.07
N GLU A 25 24.12 25.06 8.21
CA GLU A 25 24.76 24.82 9.51
C GLU A 25 24.01 23.75 10.33
N SER A 26 24.72 23.05 11.22
CA SER A 26 24.10 22.09 12.14
C SER A 26 24.85 21.95 13.46
N VAL A 27 24.10 21.96 14.56
CA VAL A 27 24.61 21.86 15.94
C VAL A 27 23.87 20.74 16.70
N PRO A 28 24.57 19.84 17.41
CA PRO A 28 23.94 18.73 18.13
C PRO A 28 23.20 19.18 19.40
N THR A 29 22.02 18.60 19.65
CA THR A 29 21.09 18.95 20.74
C THR A 29 21.36 18.22 22.07
N LEU A 30 22.61 17.82 22.32
CA LEU A 30 23.02 17.07 23.52
C LEU A 30 23.22 17.97 24.75
N THR A 31 22.45 17.74 25.81
CA THR A 31 22.66 18.38 27.11
C THR A 31 23.85 17.76 27.86
N ALA A 32 24.54 18.58 28.66
CA ALA A 32 25.58 18.10 29.57
C ALA A 32 24.97 17.80 30.96
N PRO A 33 25.35 16.69 31.63
CA PRO A 33 24.73 16.30 32.90
C PRO A 33 24.98 17.32 34.03
N THR A 34 23.90 17.61 34.77
CA THR A 34 23.72 18.78 35.65
C THR A 34 24.69 18.88 36.84
N ASP A 35 25.86 19.51 36.65
CA ASP A 35 26.72 20.02 37.75
C ASP A 35 27.71 21.14 37.28
N ALA A 36 27.47 21.77 36.12
CA ALA A 36 28.27 22.84 35.52
C ALA A 36 27.40 23.88 34.78
N GLU A 37 27.95 25.08 34.50
CA GLU A 37 27.28 26.10 33.67
C GLU A 37 27.07 25.59 32.22
N PRO A 38 25.99 26.01 31.53
CA PRO A 38 25.67 25.53 30.18
C PRO A 38 26.82 25.84 29.22
N THR A 39 27.49 24.77 28.76
CA THR A 39 28.67 24.85 27.90
C THR A 39 28.57 23.77 26.83
N LEU A 40 28.55 24.21 25.56
CA LEU A 40 28.37 23.37 24.38
C LEU A 40 29.35 22.18 24.38
N ALA A 41 28.81 20.96 24.37
CA ALA A 41 29.52 19.74 24.74
C ALA A 41 30.34 19.11 23.61
N THR A 42 31.25 19.87 22.99
CA THR A 42 32.04 19.47 21.80
C THR A 42 33.05 18.31 21.98
N ASP A 43 33.08 17.68 23.16
CA ASP A 43 34.11 16.70 23.58
C ASP A 43 33.54 15.56 24.46
N THR A 44 32.21 15.34 24.45
CA THR A 44 31.52 14.29 25.26
C THR A 44 31.11 13.08 24.42
N ASP A 45 31.07 11.90 25.06
CA ASP A 45 30.63 10.62 24.46
C ASP A 45 29.16 10.73 23.99
N PRO A 46 28.84 10.50 22.69
CA PRO A 46 27.52 10.82 22.12
C PRO A 46 26.37 9.98 22.69
N ASN A 47 26.65 8.88 23.41
CA ASN A 47 25.66 8.06 24.10
C ASN A 47 25.47 8.44 25.59
N SER A 48 25.66 9.72 25.97
CA SER A 48 25.71 10.11 27.41
C SER A 48 25.06 11.45 27.79
N GLY A 49 24.31 12.10 26.88
CA GLY A 49 23.46 13.25 27.19
C GLY A 49 21.98 12.90 27.01
N ASP A 50 21.09 13.50 27.81
CA ASP A 50 19.65 13.39 27.59
C ASP A 50 19.24 14.38 26.48
N SER A 51 18.38 13.95 25.55
CA SER A 51 17.93 14.78 24.42
C SER A 51 16.84 15.77 24.85
N LEU A 52 16.88 16.98 24.29
CA LEU A 52 15.91 18.06 24.55
C LEU A 52 14.49 17.74 24.07
N LEU A 53 14.34 16.73 23.20
CA LEU A 53 13.10 16.39 22.51
C LEU A 53 12.72 14.92 22.74
N SER A 54 11.42 14.69 22.91
CA SER A 54 10.78 13.37 22.96
C SER A 54 9.64 13.32 21.95
N ASN A 55 9.76 12.47 20.94
CA ASN A 55 8.80 12.34 19.83
C ASN A 55 8.47 13.69 19.14
N GLY A 56 9.45 14.60 19.09
CA GLY A 56 9.31 15.95 18.54
C GLY A 56 8.71 16.99 19.50
N VAL A 57 8.30 16.62 20.72
CA VAL A 57 7.82 17.53 21.78
C VAL A 57 8.99 17.93 22.69
N LEU A 58 9.04 19.18 23.16
CA LEU A 58 10.05 19.62 24.14
C LEU A 58 9.82 18.96 25.50
N MET A 59 10.91 18.52 26.13
CA MET A 59 10.88 18.03 27.52
C MET A 59 10.45 19.15 28.47
N THR A 60 9.54 18.87 29.40
CA THR A 60 9.09 19.85 30.41
C THR A 60 10.01 19.88 31.65
N ASP A 61 11.33 19.92 31.45
CA ASP A 61 12.30 20.12 32.53
C ASP A 61 12.68 21.61 32.62
N ASP A 62 13.08 22.08 33.80
CA ASP A 62 13.23 23.52 34.09
C ASP A 62 14.30 24.22 33.20
N ASP A 63 15.27 23.45 32.66
CA ASP A 63 16.41 23.96 31.86
C ASP A 63 16.21 23.80 30.32
N ALA A 64 15.12 23.16 29.86
CA ALA A 64 14.98 22.74 28.44
C ALA A 64 14.68 23.90 27.48
N GLU A 65 13.90 24.89 27.93
CA GLU A 65 13.55 26.10 27.16
C GLU A 65 14.77 27.02 27.02
N GLU A 66 15.50 27.28 28.13
CA GLU A 66 16.75 28.06 28.14
C GLU A 66 17.86 27.41 27.28
N THR A 67 17.89 26.08 27.19
CA THR A 67 18.83 25.38 26.30
C THR A 67 18.44 25.51 24.82
N LEU A 68 17.14 25.50 24.48
CA LEU A 68 16.68 25.73 23.11
C LEU A 68 16.97 27.18 22.68
N GLU A 69 16.69 28.15 23.55
CA GLU A 69 17.02 29.57 23.36
C GLU A 69 18.51 29.76 23.05
N ALA A 70 19.40 29.21 23.89
CA ALA A 70 20.85 29.30 23.70
C ALA A 70 21.35 28.61 22.41
N LEU A 71 20.73 27.50 21.99
CA LEU A 71 21.08 26.82 20.74
C LEU A 71 20.58 27.56 19.49
N LEU A 72 19.43 28.23 19.57
CA LEU A 72 18.92 29.07 18.48
C LEU A 72 19.72 30.38 18.38
N GLU A 73 20.12 31.00 19.50
CA GLU A 73 21.04 32.15 19.52
C GLU A 73 22.38 31.83 18.82
N ASP A 74 22.97 30.66 19.08
CA ASP A 74 24.29 30.26 18.55
C ASP A 74 24.28 30.09 17.01
N VAL A 75 23.18 29.56 16.44
CA VAL A 75 23.10 29.23 15.00
C VAL A 75 22.41 30.30 14.14
N LEU A 76 21.47 31.08 14.68
CA LEU A 76 20.87 32.20 13.93
C LEU A 76 21.67 33.50 14.08
N GLY A 77 22.37 33.66 15.20
CA GLY A 77 23.29 34.76 15.45
C GLY A 77 22.61 36.12 15.70
N PRO A 78 23.38 37.10 16.24
CA PRO A 78 22.85 38.40 16.66
C PRO A 78 22.46 39.33 15.51
N ASP A 79 22.80 38.98 14.26
CA ASP A 79 22.53 39.78 13.06
C ASP A 79 21.28 39.32 12.28
N ALA A 80 20.47 38.39 12.83
CA ALA A 80 19.23 37.90 12.21
C ALA A 80 18.08 38.93 12.13
N ALA A 81 18.27 40.15 12.66
CA ALA A 81 17.28 41.20 12.83
C ALA A 81 17.00 42.03 11.56
N ASP A 82 16.40 41.39 10.54
CA ASP A 82 15.78 42.01 9.36
C ASP A 82 14.31 41.56 9.24
N ASP A 83 13.48 42.25 8.44
CA ASP A 83 12.06 41.93 8.16
C ASP A 83 11.89 40.60 7.35
N GLY A 84 12.30 39.47 7.91
CA GLY A 84 12.37 38.15 7.27
C GLY A 84 11.29 37.15 7.72
N ARG A 85 11.15 36.07 6.95
CA ARG A 85 10.32 34.91 7.32
C ARG A 85 11.17 33.76 7.83
N LEU A 86 10.70 33.09 8.88
CA LEU A 86 11.31 31.88 9.41
C LEU A 86 10.28 30.75 9.41
N CYS A 87 10.58 29.65 8.72
CA CYS A 87 9.82 28.41 8.85
C CYS A 87 10.63 27.39 9.63
N TYR A 88 9.97 26.64 10.51
CA TYR A 88 10.59 25.56 11.27
C TYR A 88 9.78 24.28 11.15
N THR A 89 10.48 23.16 11.06
CA THR A 89 9.84 21.85 11.03
C THR A 89 9.23 21.53 12.38
N THR A 90 8.13 20.79 12.36
CA THR A 90 7.59 20.09 13.52
C THR A 90 7.13 18.71 13.12
N SER A 91 7.08 17.80 14.09
CA SER A 91 6.18 16.65 13.97
C SER A 91 4.74 17.18 14.03
N GLY A 92 3.87 16.66 13.17
CA GLY A 92 2.43 16.93 13.23
C GLY A 92 1.78 16.22 14.42
N THR A 93 0.45 16.09 14.40
CA THR A 93 -0.27 15.29 15.40
C THR A 93 0.25 13.86 15.44
N VAL A 94 0.92 13.53 16.55
CA VAL A 94 1.42 12.20 16.86
C VAL A 94 0.23 11.32 17.20
N VAL A 95 -0.11 10.38 16.32
CA VAL A 95 -1.36 9.60 16.42
C VAL A 95 -1.40 8.69 17.67
N ASP A 96 -0.24 8.25 18.15
CA ASP A 96 -0.08 7.48 19.39
C ASP A 96 0.20 8.36 20.65
N GLY A 97 0.24 9.70 20.53
CA GLY A 97 0.77 10.62 21.55
C GLY A 97 -0.21 11.69 22.00
N ALA A 98 -0.42 11.81 23.33
CA ALA A 98 -1.36 12.78 23.92
C ALA A 98 -0.66 14.03 24.51
N GLU A 99 0.40 14.51 23.86
CA GLU A 99 1.31 15.55 24.38
C GLU A 99 1.25 16.85 23.57
N PRO A 100 1.43 18.03 24.22
CA PRO A 100 1.07 19.31 23.62
C PRO A 100 2.16 19.87 22.71
N ILE A 101 1.93 19.80 21.40
CA ILE A 101 2.72 20.49 20.36
C ILE A 101 2.80 22.01 20.64
N ASP A 102 1.77 22.57 21.29
CA ASP A 102 1.70 23.96 21.74
C ASP A 102 2.95 24.40 22.53
N ALA A 103 3.53 23.52 23.38
CA ALA A 103 4.70 23.88 24.19
C ALA A 103 5.96 24.12 23.33
N ARG A 104 6.15 23.34 22.25
CA ARG A 104 7.22 23.57 21.26
C ARG A 104 6.96 24.84 20.44
N ARG A 105 5.69 25.13 20.14
CA ARG A 105 5.30 26.35 19.42
C ARG A 105 5.55 27.60 20.24
N ASP A 106 5.10 27.62 21.50
CA ASP A 106 5.23 28.77 22.39
C ASP A 106 6.71 29.09 22.68
N ALA A 107 7.54 28.07 22.92
CA ALA A 107 8.99 28.25 23.15
C ALA A 107 9.72 28.81 21.91
N VAL A 108 9.53 28.20 20.72
CA VAL A 108 10.16 28.69 19.48
C VAL A 108 9.66 30.10 19.12
N ALA A 109 8.37 30.39 19.33
CA ALA A 109 7.83 31.73 19.12
C ALA A 109 8.46 32.75 20.10
N SER A 110 8.61 32.40 21.38
CA SER A 110 9.17 33.32 22.38
C SER A 110 10.63 33.72 22.09
N VAL A 111 11.44 32.81 21.53
CA VAL A 111 12.82 33.10 21.15
C VAL A 111 12.88 33.95 19.87
N VAL A 112 12.06 33.62 18.88
CA VAL A 112 12.12 34.25 17.54
C VAL A 112 11.40 35.61 17.49
N ASP A 113 10.37 35.84 18.31
CA ASP A 113 9.69 37.14 18.48
C ASP A 113 10.68 38.25 18.92
N ASP A 114 11.65 37.94 19.77
CA ASP A 114 12.64 38.91 20.28
C ASP A 114 13.69 39.34 19.22
N TRP A 115 13.77 38.62 18.09
CA TRP A 115 14.52 39.04 16.89
C TRP A 115 13.64 39.73 15.83
N GLY A 116 12.31 39.68 15.98
CA GLY A 116 11.35 40.32 15.07
C GLY A 116 11.00 39.53 13.81
N LEU A 117 11.33 38.23 13.74
CA LEU A 117 11.01 37.34 12.62
C LEU A 117 9.65 36.64 12.86
N GLU A 118 8.88 36.40 11.79
CA GLU A 118 7.61 35.66 11.90
C GLU A 118 7.85 34.14 11.79
N ALA A 119 7.77 33.43 12.93
CA ALA A 119 8.05 31.98 13.04
C ALA A 119 6.84 31.10 12.69
N THR A 120 6.91 30.37 11.57
CA THR A 120 5.84 29.49 11.09
C THR A 120 6.18 28.00 11.22
N PRO A 121 5.38 27.20 11.97
CA PRO A 121 5.54 25.75 12.02
C PRO A 121 5.02 25.08 10.74
N ILE A 122 5.83 24.19 10.16
CA ILE A 122 5.44 23.32 9.04
C ILE A 122 5.68 21.84 9.38
N ASN A 123 4.88 20.92 8.84
CA ASN A 123 5.12 19.48 9.05
C ASN A 123 6.45 19.06 8.37
N SER A 124 7.28 18.27 9.05
CA SER A 124 8.59 17.87 8.50
C SER A 124 8.52 17.01 7.22
N GLY A 125 7.43 16.28 6.98
CA GLY A 125 7.16 15.63 5.68
C GLY A 125 6.74 16.61 4.58
N PHE A 126 6.08 17.71 4.95
CA PHE A 126 5.71 18.80 4.02
C PHE A 126 6.92 19.69 3.67
N ALA A 127 7.88 19.85 4.58
CA ALA A 127 9.17 20.45 4.25
C ALA A 127 9.90 19.65 3.14
N VAL A 128 9.88 18.31 3.19
CA VAL A 128 10.45 17.46 2.12
C VAL A 128 9.76 17.71 0.76
N VAL A 129 8.47 18.06 0.73
CA VAL A 129 7.79 18.46 -0.52
C VAL A 129 8.40 19.74 -1.09
N TYR A 130 8.64 20.77 -0.27
CA TYR A 130 9.23 22.03 -0.72
C TYR A 130 10.69 21.87 -1.18
N ASP A 131 11.47 21.01 -0.54
CA ASP A 131 12.86 20.73 -0.95
C ASP A 131 12.96 19.91 -2.25
N GLN A 132 12.02 18.97 -2.48
CA GLN A 132 12.19 17.93 -3.49
C GLN A 132 11.25 18.03 -4.70
N PHE A 133 10.18 18.82 -4.65
CA PHE A 133 9.15 18.85 -5.69
C PHE A 133 8.91 20.23 -6.32
N ALA A 134 9.88 21.15 -6.28
CA ALA A 134 9.79 22.43 -6.98
C ALA A 134 9.45 22.26 -8.48
N ASP A 135 10.14 21.36 -9.18
CA ASP A 135 9.87 21.03 -10.59
C ASP A 135 8.46 20.43 -10.83
N ASP A 136 7.92 19.72 -9.85
CA ASP A 136 6.56 19.17 -9.84
C ASP A 136 5.52 20.16 -9.27
N ASN A 137 5.83 21.46 -9.21
CA ASN A 137 4.97 22.53 -8.66
C ASN A 137 4.50 22.21 -7.22
N TYR A 138 5.43 21.74 -6.38
CA TYR A 138 5.19 21.29 -5.00
C TYR A 138 4.02 20.29 -4.88
N THR A 139 3.85 19.44 -5.91
CA THR A 139 2.84 18.38 -5.94
C THR A 139 3.52 17.03 -5.77
N GLY A 140 3.32 16.40 -4.62
CA GLY A 140 4.01 15.15 -4.30
C GLY A 140 3.78 14.65 -2.88
N LEU A 141 4.42 13.54 -2.58
CA LEU A 141 4.34 12.85 -1.30
C LEU A 141 5.73 12.85 -0.65
N GLY A 142 5.90 13.65 0.40
CA GLY A 142 7.16 13.79 1.14
C GLY A 142 7.13 12.94 2.41
N VAL A 143 8.11 12.04 2.57
CA VAL A 143 8.29 11.21 3.78
C VAL A 143 9.60 11.56 4.45
N ARG A 144 9.57 11.77 5.76
CA ARG A 144 10.70 12.23 6.57
C ARG A 144 10.87 11.31 7.77
N ILE A 145 11.92 10.49 7.77
CA ILE A 145 12.26 9.54 8.84
C ILE A 145 13.37 10.15 9.70
N GLY A 146 13.01 10.67 10.88
CA GLY A 146 13.95 11.17 11.88
C GLY A 146 14.38 10.09 12.89
N PRO A 147 15.09 10.49 13.97
CA PRO A 147 15.50 9.59 15.04
C PRO A 147 14.29 8.96 15.76
N GLN A 148 13.36 9.82 16.22
CA GLN A 148 12.22 9.40 17.04
C GLN A 148 10.88 9.38 16.29
N THR A 149 10.70 10.22 15.26
CA THR A 149 9.45 10.32 14.52
C THR A 149 9.60 10.12 13.03
N THR A 150 8.58 9.54 12.41
CA THR A 150 8.40 9.50 10.97
C THR A 150 7.20 10.36 10.61
N SER A 151 7.39 11.33 9.73
CA SER A 151 6.35 12.27 9.29
C SER A 151 6.13 12.14 7.79
N VAL A 152 4.90 12.36 7.35
CA VAL A 152 4.50 12.27 5.96
C VAL A 152 3.51 13.35 5.60
N ALA A 153 3.64 13.93 4.41
CA ALA A 153 2.66 14.83 3.84
C ALA A 153 2.42 14.54 2.36
N LEU A 154 1.16 14.68 1.94
CA LEU A 154 0.70 14.64 0.55
C LEU A 154 0.21 16.05 0.20
N ALA A 155 0.80 16.66 -0.83
CA ALA A 155 0.52 18.02 -1.25
C ALA A 155 0.16 18.14 -2.73
N TYR A 156 -0.64 19.16 -3.05
CA TYR A 156 -1.02 19.55 -4.39
C TYR A 156 -0.81 21.06 -4.54
N TYR A 157 -0.02 21.49 -5.52
CA TYR A 157 0.24 22.91 -5.81
C TYR A 157 0.66 23.72 -4.57
N GLY A 158 1.58 23.17 -3.77
CA GLY A 158 2.08 23.83 -2.55
C GLY A 158 1.14 23.77 -1.34
N VAL A 159 -0.04 23.14 -1.45
CA VAL A 159 -1.03 23.00 -0.36
C VAL A 159 -1.09 21.55 0.14
N PRO A 160 -0.94 21.27 1.45
CA PRO A 160 -1.03 19.92 1.99
C PRO A 160 -2.49 19.47 2.05
N ALA A 161 -2.80 18.34 1.41
CA ALA A 161 -4.10 17.67 1.49
C ALA A 161 -4.20 16.78 2.73
N VAL A 162 -3.09 16.13 3.12
CA VAL A 162 -2.93 15.35 4.35
C VAL A 162 -1.51 15.53 4.89
N SER A 163 -1.36 15.62 6.21
CA SER A 163 -0.07 15.50 6.88
C SER A 163 -0.20 14.85 8.25
N CYS A 164 0.60 13.84 8.56
CA CYS A 164 0.57 13.13 9.85
C CYS A 164 1.96 12.68 10.30
N SER A 165 2.08 12.35 11.59
CA SER A 165 3.34 11.92 12.20
C SER A 165 3.15 10.74 13.15
N LEU A 166 4.13 9.86 13.17
CA LEU A 166 4.18 8.62 13.95
C LEU A 166 5.38 8.68 14.91
N ALA A 167 5.18 8.30 16.18
CA ALA A 167 6.23 8.23 17.22
C ALA A 167 7.12 6.99 17.08
N LYS A 168 7.62 6.76 15.85
CA LYS A 168 8.55 5.71 15.49
C LYS A 168 9.50 6.27 14.42
N GLY A 169 10.80 6.26 14.70
CA GLY A 169 11.86 6.69 13.79
C GLY A 169 12.97 5.64 13.70
N SER A 170 14.18 6.04 13.30
CA SER A 170 15.32 5.13 13.19
C SER A 170 15.76 4.53 14.53
N GLU A 171 15.58 5.22 15.65
CA GLU A 171 15.84 4.68 17.00
C GLU A 171 14.92 3.49 17.30
N TRP A 172 13.62 3.61 16.99
CA TRP A 172 12.66 2.50 17.13
C TRP A 172 13.01 1.32 16.23
N VAL A 173 13.49 1.57 15.01
CA VAL A 173 13.96 0.51 14.09
C VAL A 173 15.21 -0.19 14.65
N ILE A 174 16.15 0.57 15.22
CA ILE A 174 17.36 0.05 15.88
C ILE A 174 16.98 -0.84 17.08
N ASP A 175 16.15 -0.35 18.00
CA ASP A 175 15.72 -1.10 19.18
C ASP A 175 14.94 -2.37 18.80
N ARG A 176 14.00 -2.25 17.84
CA ARG A 176 13.20 -3.37 17.34
C ARG A 176 14.08 -4.49 16.77
N ALA A 177 15.12 -4.13 16.00
CA ALA A 177 16.07 -5.08 15.44
C ALA A 177 17.08 -5.61 16.47
N ALA A 178 17.47 -4.80 17.47
CA ALA A 178 18.32 -5.23 18.58
C ALA A 178 17.63 -6.27 19.46
N ASP A 179 16.34 -6.08 19.79
CA ASP A 179 15.52 -7.03 20.54
C ASP A 179 15.32 -8.35 19.78
N ASP A 180 14.94 -8.29 18.49
CA ASP A 180 14.69 -9.50 17.68
C ASP A 180 15.96 -10.34 17.43
N THR A 181 17.15 -9.72 17.45
CA THR A 181 18.44 -10.41 17.24
C THR A 181 19.24 -10.65 18.53
N GLY A 182 18.81 -10.09 19.66
CA GLY A 182 19.55 -10.11 20.93
C GLY A 182 20.93 -9.44 20.84
N ARG A 183 21.06 -8.39 20.00
CA ARG A 183 22.31 -7.66 19.77
C ARG A 183 22.35 -6.36 20.56
N ASP A 184 23.53 -5.73 20.58
CA ASP A 184 23.73 -4.43 21.20
C ASP A 184 23.27 -3.33 20.23
N PRO A 185 22.45 -2.34 20.65
CA PRO A 185 21.95 -1.29 19.75
C PRO A 185 23.03 -0.58 18.96
N ALA A 186 24.21 -0.29 19.54
CA ALA A 186 25.29 0.37 18.81
C ALA A 186 25.88 -0.50 17.67
N GLN A 187 25.79 -1.84 17.78
CA GLN A 187 26.13 -2.73 16.65
C GLN A 187 25.07 -2.66 15.54
N VAL A 188 23.80 -2.48 15.90
CA VAL A 188 22.69 -2.34 14.94
C VAL A 188 22.77 -0.98 14.22
N THR A 189 23.04 0.12 14.94
CA THR A 189 23.34 1.44 14.34
C THR A 189 24.49 1.35 13.34
N THR A 190 25.60 0.69 13.71
CA THR A 190 26.77 0.50 12.83
C THR A 190 26.43 -0.27 11.54
N VAL A 191 25.47 -1.20 11.58
CA VAL A 191 24.99 -1.90 10.38
C VAL A 191 24.08 -0.98 9.57
N LEU A 192 23.15 -0.27 10.23
CA LEU A 192 22.19 0.64 9.61
C LEU A 192 22.87 1.75 8.78
N GLU A 193 23.98 2.32 9.23
CA GLU A 193 24.80 3.29 8.48
C GLU A 193 25.25 2.79 7.10
N SER A 194 25.34 1.46 6.92
CA SER A 194 25.76 0.80 5.68
C SER A 194 24.65 0.00 4.99
N PHE A 195 23.45 -0.01 5.56
CA PHE A 195 22.34 -0.86 5.13
C PHE A 195 21.67 -0.33 3.85
N VAL A 196 21.31 -1.26 2.97
CA VAL A 196 20.49 -1.03 1.78
C VAL A 196 19.30 -1.98 1.86
N PHE A 197 18.09 -1.45 1.73
CA PHE A 197 16.88 -2.24 1.78
C PHE A 197 16.68 -3.00 0.46
N ASP A 198 16.84 -4.31 0.49
CA ASP A 198 16.59 -5.23 -0.62
C ASP A 198 15.77 -6.43 -0.11
N PRO A 199 14.53 -6.63 -0.59
CA PRO A 199 13.65 -7.72 -0.12
C PRO A 199 14.03 -9.10 -0.64
N ASP A 200 14.85 -9.21 -1.70
CA ASP A 200 15.32 -10.47 -2.29
C ASP A 200 16.76 -10.83 -1.87
N ALA A 201 17.45 -9.93 -1.16
CA ALA A 201 18.82 -10.15 -0.68
C ALA A 201 18.92 -11.25 0.39
N ALA A 202 19.95 -12.09 0.27
CA ALA A 202 20.36 -13.04 1.30
C ALA A 202 21.10 -12.30 2.44
N THR A 203 20.30 -11.63 3.27
CA THR A 203 20.69 -10.72 4.36
C THR A 203 21.38 -11.41 5.54
N ASP A 204 22.27 -10.68 6.21
CA ASP A 204 22.83 -11.06 7.52
C ASP A 204 21.78 -10.89 8.64
N GLU A 205 22.00 -11.54 9.80
CA GLU A 205 21.01 -11.63 10.91
C GLU A 205 20.44 -10.27 11.37
N ILE A 206 21.28 -9.22 11.38
CA ILE A 206 20.88 -7.86 11.76
C ILE A 206 20.14 -7.16 10.62
N GLU A 207 20.58 -7.34 9.38
CA GLU A 207 19.97 -6.72 8.19
C GLU A 207 18.55 -7.24 7.96
N ALA A 208 18.32 -8.55 8.17
CA ALA A 208 16.99 -9.15 8.09
C ALA A 208 16.02 -8.61 9.17
N ALA A 209 16.53 -8.33 10.37
CA ALA A 209 15.76 -7.71 11.44
C ALA A 209 15.48 -6.22 11.19
N LEU A 210 16.45 -5.48 10.65
CA LEU A 210 16.26 -4.10 10.18
C LEU A 210 15.21 -4.04 9.07
N ALA A 211 15.26 -4.93 8.07
CA ALA A 211 14.25 -5.02 7.02
C ALA A 211 12.84 -5.31 7.58
N THR A 212 12.74 -6.22 8.55
CA THR A 212 11.48 -6.55 9.24
C THR A 212 10.95 -5.35 10.07
N ALA A 213 11.84 -4.60 10.73
CA ALA A 213 11.47 -3.41 11.47
C ALA A 213 11.05 -2.25 10.54
N PHE A 214 11.71 -2.06 9.40
CA PHE A 214 11.29 -1.09 8.39
C PHE A 214 9.95 -1.44 7.75
N ASP A 215 9.66 -2.71 7.44
CA ASP A 215 8.34 -3.12 6.93
C ASP A 215 7.22 -2.88 7.95
N ALA A 216 7.49 -3.10 9.24
CA ALA A 216 6.56 -2.74 10.31
C ALA A 216 6.35 -1.22 10.42
N LEU A 217 7.43 -0.42 10.39
CA LEU A 217 7.35 1.05 10.41
C LEU A 217 6.53 1.61 9.24
N VAL A 218 6.79 1.10 8.03
CA VAL A 218 6.10 1.55 6.81
C VAL A 218 4.66 1.04 6.77
N GLY A 219 4.37 -0.14 7.33
CA GLY A 219 3.01 -0.62 7.56
C GLY A 219 2.23 0.31 8.49
N ASP A 220 2.75 0.58 9.70
CA ASP A 220 2.13 1.49 10.67
C ASP A 220 1.92 2.91 10.08
N LEU A 221 2.87 3.38 9.26
CA LEU A 221 2.78 4.67 8.56
C LEU A 221 1.70 4.66 7.46
N ALA A 222 1.58 3.58 6.70
CA ALA A 222 0.57 3.43 5.64
C ALA A 222 -0.84 3.33 6.23
N ASP A 223 -1.05 2.50 7.27
CA ASP A 223 -2.32 2.38 8.00
C ASP A 223 -2.74 3.75 8.61
N THR A 224 -1.77 4.50 9.13
CA THR A 224 -1.99 5.86 9.65
C THR A 224 -2.40 6.83 8.54
N LEU A 225 -1.70 6.79 7.40
CA LEU A 225 -1.94 7.68 6.27
C LEU A 225 -3.26 7.35 5.54
N GLU A 226 -3.64 6.07 5.41
CA GLU A 226 -4.95 5.65 4.88
C GLU A 226 -6.10 6.21 5.73
N ARG A 227 -5.96 6.19 7.07
CA ARG A 227 -7.00 6.73 7.96
C ARG A 227 -7.21 8.23 7.74
N GLU A 228 -6.14 9.03 7.75
CA GLU A 228 -6.22 10.48 7.49
C GLU A 228 -6.71 10.77 6.05
N ALA A 229 -6.25 9.98 5.07
CA ALA A 229 -6.69 10.02 3.67
C ALA A 229 -8.14 9.58 3.45
N GLY A 230 -8.76 8.89 4.42
CA GLY A 230 -10.19 8.58 4.44
C GLY A 230 -11.05 9.71 5.02
N GLU A 231 -10.45 10.65 5.74
CA GLU A 231 -11.10 11.83 6.30
C GLU A 231 -10.94 13.07 5.39
N ALA A 232 -9.82 13.17 4.65
CA ALA A 232 -9.60 14.14 3.57
C ALA A 232 -10.19 13.68 2.21
N ASP A 233 -10.85 14.56 1.47
CA ASP A 233 -11.50 14.24 0.18
C ASP A 233 -10.49 14.24 -0.99
N ILE A 234 -9.60 13.23 -1.01
CA ILE A 234 -8.48 13.13 -1.96
C ILE A 234 -8.93 12.74 -3.38
N GLN A 235 -8.32 13.39 -4.37
CA GLN A 235 -8.53 13.09 -5.79
C GLN A 235 -8.02 11.69 -6.16
N ARG A 236 -8.86 10.91 -6.85
CA ARG A 236 -8.58 9.51 -7.17
C ARG A 236 -7.83 9.35 -8.48
N GLY A 237 -6.84 8.46 -8.51
CA GLY A 237 -6.08 8.10 -9.72
C GLY A 237 -5.03 9.13 -10.15
N LEU A 238 -4.73 10.12 -9.32
CA LEU A 238 -3.69 11.11 -9.58
C LEU A 238 -2.30 10.49 -9.32
N ALA A 239 -1.36 10.67 -10.25
CA ALA A 239 -0.02 10.12 -10.19
C ALA A 239 0.98 11.10 -9.57
N VAL A 240 1.30 10.91 -8.29
CA VAL A 240 2.18 11.81 -7.50
C VAL A 240 3.58 11.22 -7.29
N PRO A 241 4.65 12.04 -7.32
CA PRO A 241 6.00 11.59 -7.02
C PRO A 241 6.18 11.35 -5.51
N LEU A 242 7.08 10.43 -5.14
CA LEU A 242 7.41 10.11 -3.74
C LEU A 242 8.89 10.36 -3.47
N THR A 243 9.21 11.11 -2.41
CA THR A 243 10.59 11.26 -1.93
C THR A 243 10.72 10.95 -0.44
N VAL A 244 11.73 10.14 -0.10
CA VAL A 244 12.08 9.76 1.27
C VAL A 244 13.34 10.50 1.73
N ALA A 245 13.27 11.14 2.89
CA ALA A 245 14.34 11.93 3.51
C ALA A 245 14.41 11.74 5.04
N GLY A 246 15.26 12.53 5.71
CA GLY A 246 15.60 12.40 7.14
C GLY A 246 16.82 11.51 7.39
N SER A 247 17.36 11.54 8.61
CA SER A 247 18.55 10.78 9.02
C SER A 247 18.32 9.25 9.03
N GLY A 248 17.07 8.79 9.12
CA GLY A 248 16.69 7.38 9.00
C GLY A 248 16.44 6.87 7.58
N ALA A 249 16.56 7.71 6.54
CA ALA A 249 16.32 7.30 5.16
C ALA A 249 17.48 6.43 4.62
N VAL A 250 17.27 5.12 4.53
CA VAL A 250 18.18 4.17 3.85
C VAL A 250 17.80 4.00 2.38
N ALA A 251 18.75 3.64 1.52
CA ALA A 251 18.49 3.41 0.10
C ALA A 251 17.69 2.12 -0.12
N GLY A 252 16.78 2.11 -1.10
CA GLY A 252 15.86 1.00 -1.39
C GLY A 252 14.53 1.05 -0.62
N LEU A 253 14.45 1.84 0.46
CA LEU A 253 13.24 1.97 1.27
C LEU A 253 12.13 2.74 0.54
N GLU A 254 12.51 3.64 -0.38
CA GLU A 254 11.62 4.37 -1.27
C GLU A 254 10.67 3.46 -2.07
N TYR A 255 11.12 2.29 -2.52
CA TYR A 255 10.28 1.33 -3.25
C TYR A 255 9.29 0.59 -2.34
N LEU A 256 9.66 0.33 -1.09
CA LEU A 256 8.76 -0.28 -0.09
C LEU A 256 7.62 0.68 0.26
N ILE A 257 7.97 1.93 0.55
CA ILE A 257 7.00 3.00 0.85
C ILE A 257 6.08 3.23 -0.35
N ALA A 258 6.63 3.27 -1.57
CA ALA A 258 5.83 3.40 -2.79
C ALA A 258 4.81 2.27 -2.93
N GLY A 259 5.23 1.00 -2.88
CA GLY A 259 4.33 -0.14 -3.05
C GLY A 259 3.27 -0.24 -1.94
N ARG A 260 3.58 0.19 -0.72
CA ARG A 260 2.62 0.27 0.39
C ARG A 260 1.61 1.40 0.20
N PHE A 261 2.05 2.60 -0.17
CA PHE A 261 1.16 3.76 -0.36
C PHE A 261 0.30 3.65 -1.63
N ASP A 262 0.82 3.11 -2.73
CA ASP A 262 0.07 2.80 -3.97
C ASP A 262 -1.01 1.72 -3.73
N SER A 263 -0.83 0.88 -2.70
CA SER A 263 -1.83 -0.12 -2.27
C SER A 263 -2.87 0.42 -1.27
N ALA A 264 -2.51 1.41 -0.46
CA ALA A 264 -3.32 1.91 0.66
C ALA A 264 -4.12 3.19 0.32
N LEU A 265 -3.66 3.99 -0.65
CA LEU A 265 -4.23 5.29 -0.96
C LEU A 265 -4.94 5.29 -2.32
N PRO A 266 -5.92 6.19 -2.56
CA PRO A 266 -6.62 6.28 -3.84
C PRO A 266 -5.80 6.99 -4.95
N ILE A 267 -4.48 7.13 -4.78
CA ILE A 267 -3.53 7.78 -5.69
C ILE A 267 -2.52 6.77 -6.21
N SER A 268 -1.88 7.06 -7.34
CA SER A 268 -0.76 6.24 -7.83
C SER A 268 0.58 6.88 -7.49
N VAL A 269 1.54 6.08 -7.04
CA VAL A 269 2.89 6.56 -6.71
C VAL A 269 3.81 6.42 -7.93
N ARG A 270 4.37 7.53 -8.40
CA ARG A 270 5.42 7.58 -9.45
C ARG A 270 6.77 7.98 -8.86
N ASP A 271 7.82 7.81 -9.66
CA ASP A 271 9.20 8.25 -9.40
C ASP A 271 9.66 8.16 -7.92
N PRO A 272 9.61 6.97 -7.29
CA PRO A 272 9.97 6.84 -5.88
C PRO A 272 11.49 6.99 -5.71
N ARG A 273 11.90 8.03 -5.00
CA ARG A 273 13.30 8.41 -4.82
C ARG A 273 13.67 8.70 -3.36
N ARG A 274 14.98 8.76 -3.11
CA ARG A 274 15.58 9.18 -1.85
C ARG A 274 16.20 10.55 -2.06
N ALA A 275 15.94 11.50 -1.16
CA ALA A 275 16.43 12.87 -1.30
C ALA A 275 17.96 12.94 -1.30
N ASP A 276 18.52 13.88 -2.08
CA ASP A 276 19.93 14.23 -2.00
C ASP A 276 20.23 14.92 -0.65
N GLU A 277 21.26 14.41 0.04
CA GLU A 277 21.59 14.77 1.43
C GLU A 277 20.36 14.73 2.36
N PRO A 278 19.75 13.54 2.58
CA PRO A 278 18.39 13.43 3.10
C PRO A 278 18.20 14.01 4.51
N ALA A 279 19.27 14.07 5.32
CA ALA A 279 19.22 14.70 6.64
C ALA A 279 19.09 16.24 6.59
N ALA A 280 19.50 16.90 5.51
CA ALA A 280 19.39 18.36 5.33
C ALA A 280 18.10 18.80 4.61
N SER A 281 17.47 17.89 3.86
CA SER A 281 16.26 18.12 3.05
C SER A 281 15.15 18.89 3.79
N ALA A 282 14.87 18.51 5.05
CA ALA A 282 13.81 19.15 5.83
C ALA A 282 14.13 20.62 6.21
N ALA A 283 15.40 20.99 6.40
CA ALA A 283 15.80 22.37 6.67
C ALA A 283 15.77 23.23 5.40
N ARG A 284 16.29 22.72 4.28
CA ARG A 284 16.22 23.39 2.96
C ARG A 284 14.78 23.65 2.52
N GLY A 285 13.89 22.65 2.69
CA GLY A 285 12.48 22.79 2.37
C GLY A 285 11.74 23.77 3.27
N ALA A 286 12.15 23.90 4.54
CA ALA A 286 11.66 24.97 5.40
C ALA A 286 12.11 26.36 4.90
N LEU A 287 13.35 26.51 4.42
CA LEU A 287 13.81 27.77 3.83
C LEU A 287 12.99 28.15 2.58
N GLU A 288 12.67 27.19 1.72
CA GLU A 288 11.89 27.46 0.51
C GLU A 288 10.41 27.77 0.82
N ALA A 289 9.81 27.09 1.81
CA ALA A 289 8.49 27.47 2.34
C ALA A 289 8.47 28.89 2.94
N ALA A 290 9.57 29.32 3.58
CA ALA A 290 9.71 30.69 4.09
C ALA A 290 9.84 31.74 2.97
N LYS A 291 10.42 31.38 1.81
CA LYS A 291 10.49 32.24 0.62
C LYS A 291 9.15 32.37 -0.10
N ASP A 292 8.43 31.26 -0.27
CA ASP A 292 7.08 31.24 -0.88
C ASP A 292 6.04 31.93 0.01
N GLY A 293 6.33 32.08 1.30
CA GLY A 293 5.51 32.82 2.26
C GLY A 293 4.36 31.98 2.83
N VAL A 294 4.58 30.68 2.99
CA VAL A 294 3.62 29.73 3.54
C VAL A 294 3.12 30.18 4.92
N GLU A 295 1.80 30.29 5.08
CA GLU A 295 1.16 30.51 6.39
C GLU A 295 0.90 29.18 7.09
N GLY A 296 1.00 29.15 8.43
CA GLY A 296 0.82 27.94 9.23
C GLY A 296 -0.60 27.37 9.14
N HIS A 297 -0.75 26.13 8.66
CA HIS A 297 -2.06 25.54 8.40
C HIS A 297 -2.85 25.18 9.67
N ASP A 298 -3.93 25.92 9.93
CA ASP A 298 -4.96 25.67 10.96
C ASP A 298 -5.77 24.35 10.77
N ALA A 299 -5.39 23.48 9.83
CA ALA A 299 -6.11 22.25 9.48
C ALA A 299 -6.02 21.13 10.53
N VAL A 300 -5.35 21.35 11.66
CA VAL A 300 -5.16 20.34 12.72
C VAL A 300 -6.47 20.16 13.51
N ALA A 301 -7.19 19.07 13.24
CA ALA A 301 -8.52 18.80 13.80
C ALA A 301 -8.47 18.27 15.26
N TRP A 302 -8.08 19.12 16.22
CA TRP A 302 -8.05 18.78 17.64
C TRP A 302 -9.45 18.48 18.21
N SER A 303 -9.84 17.20 18.25
CA SER A 303 -11.02 16.73 18.99
C SER A 303 -10.71 15.50 19.88
N PRO A 304 -10.76 15.63 21.22
CA PRO A 304 -10.39 14.53 22.12
C PRO A 304 -11.61 13.66 22.48
N THR A 305 -11.57 12.34 22.23
CA THR A 305 -12.58 11.41 22.80
C THR A 305 -12.04 9.98 23.09
N ASP A 306 -12.10 9.59 24.37
CA ASP A 306 -12.23 8.27 25.00
C ASP A 306 -11.75 6.96 24.32
N ALA A 307 -10.96 6.19 25.09
CA ALA A 307 -10.68 4.77 24.85
C ALA A 307 -11.88 3.83 25.20
N THR A 308 -11.87 2.59 24.69
CA THR A 308 -12.72 1.48 25.21
C THR A 308 -12.06 0.11 24.97
N ASP A 309 -12.27 -0.85 25.89
CA ASP A 309 -11.67 -2.20 25.90
C ASP A 309 -12.01 -3.13 24.71
N GLY A 310 -11.08 -4.05 24.39
CA GLY A 310 -11.32 -5.27 23.60
C GLY A 310 -10.46 -6.44 24.11
N ASP A 311 -11.05 -7.63 24.33
CA ASP A 311 -10.50 -8.67 25.22
C ASP A 311 -10.67 -10.13 24.70
N LYS A 312 -9.56 -10.91 24.69
CA LYS A 312 -9.47 -12.41 24.55
C LYS A 312 -9.88 -13.03 23.16
N ASN A 313 -9.50 -14.26 22.77
CA ASN A 313 -8.80 -15.38 23.45
C ASN A 313 -8.06 -16.39 22.52
N ASP A 314 -7.26 -17.30 23.14
CA ASP A 314 -6.58 -18.54 22.68
C ASP A 314 -7.10 -19.37 21.47
N GLY A 315 -6.15 -20.09 20.81
CA GLY A 315 -6.41 -21.31 20.02
C GLY A 315 -5.17 -22.13 19.62
N PHE A 316 -4.96 -23.33 20.21
CA PHE A 316 -3.79 -24.22 19.98
C PHE A 316 -4.21 -25.68 19.72
N THR A 317 -3.47 -26.45 18.89
CA THR A 317 -3.02 -27.88 19.06
C THR A 317 -2.36 -28.42 17.74
N THR A 318 -1.63 -29.55 17.82
CA THR A 318 -0.65 -30.09 16.83
C THR A 318 -0.86 -31.60 16.49
N VAL A 319 0.12 -32.25 15.82
CA VAL A 319 0.40 -33.72 15.67
C VAL A 319 -0.15 -34.43 14.40
N THR A 320 0.47 -35.44 13.72
CA THR A 320 1.86 -35.91 13.37
C THR A 320 1.72 -37.14 12.41
N GLU A 321 2.73 -37.49 11.59
CA GLU A 321 2.80 -38.74 10.77
C GLU A 321 2.91 -40.06 11.61
N PRO A 322 2.92 -41.27 10.97
CA PRO A 322 4.22 -41.94 10.74
C PRO A 322 4.36 -42.95 9.55
N THR A 323 5.51 -42.85 8.87
CA THR A 323 6.45 -43.87 8.30
C THR A 323 6.11 -45.38 8.10
N GLY A 324 6.72 -45.99 7.05
CA GLY A 324 6.92 -47.45 6.88
C GLY A 324 7.80 -47.86 5.67
N GLU A 325 8.67 -48.87 5.79
CA GLU A 325 9.75 -49.21 4.82
C GLU A 325 10.03 -50.75 4.68
N MET A 326 10.84 -51.17 3.68
CA MET A 326 11.69 -52.39 3.55
C MET A 326 11.30 -53.58 2.63
N THR A 327 11.78 -53.54 1.38
CA THR A 327 12.90 -54.32 0.75
C THR A 327 13.27 -55.78 1.16
N LEU A 328 13.90 -56.52 0.20
CA LEU A 328 14.69 -57.80 0.29
C LEU A 328 13.90 -59.13 0.06
N THR A 329 14.45 -60.27 -0.42
CA THR A 329 15.85 -60.74 -0.70
C THR A 329 15.88 -61.86 -1.78
N PHE A 330 17.07 -62.25 -2.26
CA PHE A 330 17.37 -63.51 -3.01
C PHE A 330 18.49 -64.30 -2.31
N ASP A 331 18.43 -65.64 -2.25
CA ASP A 331 19.64 -66.50 -2.16
C ASP A 331 19.41 -68.00 -2.53
N ASP A 332 20.54 -68.64 -2.88
CA ASP A 332 20.99 -70.02 -3.22
C ASP A 332 20.30 -71.27 -2.54
N SER A 333 20.52 -72.57 -2.87
CA SER A 333 21.61 -73.28 -3.60
C SER A 333 21.20 -74.63 -4.28
N LEU A 334 22.05 -75.06 -5.23
CA LEU A 334 22.57 -76.41 -5.64
C LEU A 334 22.07 -77.71 -4.90
N GLU A 335 22.12 -78.96 -5.41
CA GLU A 335 22.88 -79.74 -6.44
C GLU A 335 22.05 -81.03 -6.80
N ASP A 336 22.35 -82.07 -7.62
CA ASP A 336 23.50 -82.58 -8.42
C ASP A 336 23.02 -83.56 -9.56
N SER A 337 23.87 -83.75 -10.59
CA SER A 337 24.07 -84.88 -11.55
C SER A 337 22.97 -85.86 -12.02
N ALA A 338 22.52 -85.65 -13.26
CA ALA A 338 22.71 -86.50 -14.45
C ALA A 338 22.36 -88.03 -14.50
N GLU A 339 21.47 -88.39 -15.44
CA GLU A 339 21.78 -89.41 -16.47
C GLU A 339 21.00 -89.15 -17.79
N THR A 340 21.52 -89.61 -18.94
CA THR A 340 21.21 -89.02 -20.26
C THR A 340 20.29 -89.86 -21.17
N ASP A 341 19.89 -89.27 -22.30
CA ASP A 341 19.43 -89.94 -23.53
C ASP A 341 18.06 -90.65 -23.52
N ARG A 342 17.17 -90.25 -22.61
CA ARG A 342 15.71 -90.21 -22.90
C ARG A 342 15.13 -88.80 -22.93
N ALA A 343 15.62 -87.91 -22.08
CA ALA A 343 15.13 -86.54 -21.90
C ALA A 343 14.91 -85.78 -23.22
N ARG A 344 15.89 -85.72 -24.14
CA ARG A 344 15.83 -84.86 -25.36
C ARG A 344 14.69 -85.12 -26.36
N ALA A 345 13.81 -86.09 -26.12
CA ALA A 345 12.57 -86.26 -26.89
C ALA A 345 11.38 -85.63 -26.17
N ASP A 346 11.28 -85.79 -24.85
CA ASP A 346 10.23 -85.22 -24.02
C ASP A 346 10.54 -83.74 -23.71
N ASP A 347 11.79 -83.39 -23.40
CA ASP A 347 12.34 -82.02 -23.31
C ASP A 347 12.11 -81.20 -24.59
N ALA A 348 12.10 -81.82 -25.77
CA ALA A 348 11.78 -81.17 -27.04
C ALA A 348 10.26 -81.05 -27.32
N ILE A 349 9.42 -81.66 -26.49
CA ILE A 349 7.96 -81.55 -26.49
C ILE A 349 7.51 -80.59 -25.39
N GLU A 350 8.13 -80.64 -24.21
CA GLU A 350 7.97 -79.68 -23.11
C GLU A 350 8.46 -78.29 -23.57
N GLN A 351 9.65 -78.14 -24.16
CA GLN A 351 10.06 -76.89 -24.84
C GLN A 351 9.17 -76.49 -26.04
N LEU A 352 8.22 -77.33 -26.48
CA LEU A 352 7.21 -76.99 -27.48
C LEU A 352 5.87 -76.59 -26.85
N PHE A 353 5.55 -77.09 -25.66
CA PHE A 353 4.41 -76.67 -24.85
C PHE A 353 4.73 -75.40 -24.04
N ASP A 354 5.91 -75.29 -23.45
CA ASP A 354 6.43 -74.06 -22.84
C ASP A 354 6.48 -72.97 -23.90
N ARG A 355 7.08 -73.22 -25.07
CA ARG A 355 7.06 -72.27 -26.20
C ARG A 355 5.67 -72.07 -26.86
N LEU A 356 4.65 -72.80 -26.44
CA LEU A 356 3.26 -72.50 -26.78
C LEU A 356 2.58 -71.68 -25.68
N ALA A 357 2.88 -71.94 -24.40
CA ALA A 357 2.46 -71.13 -23.27
C ALA A 357 3.11 -69.74 -23.31
N ASP A 358 4.45 -69.66 -23.36
CA ASP A 358 5.24 -68.45 -23.58
C ASP A 358 4.71 -67.62 -24.75
N ARG A 359 4.20 -68.29 -25.81
CA ARG A 359 3.71 -67.63 -27.01
C ARG A 359 2.22 -67.28 -26.97
N ASP A 360 1.41 -68.01 -26.23
CA ASP A 360 0.04 -67.58 -25.93
C ASP A 360 0.08 -66.41 -24.93
N ASP A 361 1.03 -66.39 -24.00
CA ASP A 361 1.36 -65.25 -23.13
C ASP A 361 1.99 -64.09 -23.92
N GLU A 362 2.88 -64.33 -24.90
CA GLU A 362 3.36 -63.33 -25.87
C GLU A 362 2.20 -62.76 -26.69
N ILE A 363 1.22 -63.57 -27.09
CA ILE A 363 -0.01 -63.15 -27.79
C ILE A 363 -0.95 -62.37 -26.86
N LEU A 364 -0.98 -62.66 -25.56
CA LEU A 364 -1.73 -61.88 -24.56
C LEU A 364 -1.03 -60.55 -24.26
N SER A 365 0.30 -60.51 -24.15
CA SER A 365 1.08 -59.27 -24.09
C SER A 365 0.82 -58.44 -25.34
N ILE A 366 1.07 -59.00 -26.53
CA ILE A 366 0.86 -58.29 -27.80
C ILE A 366 -0.61 -57.85 -27.97
N ARG A 367 -1.59 -58.56 -27.40
CA ARG A 367 -2.98 -58.05 -27.34
C ARG A 367 -3.07 -56.84 -26.41
N ALA A 368 -2.59 -56.93 -25.19
CA ALA A 368 -2.64 -55.81 -24.24
C ALA A 368 -1.83 -54.59 -24.72
N ASP A 369 -0.68 -54.82 -25.37
CA ASP A 369 0.15 -53.81 -26.02
C ASP A 369 -0.58 -53.18 -27.21
N LEU A 370 -1.30 -53.97 -28.01
CA LEU A 370 -2.08 -53.48 -29.17
C LEU A 370 -3.39 -52.79 -28.75
N GLU A 371 -3.99 -53.20 -27.64
CA GLU A 371 -5.15 -52.54 -27.01
C GLU A 371 -4.68 -51.21 -26.39
N THR A 372 -3.56 -51.18 -25.66
CA THR A 372 -2.88 -49.95 -25.20
C THR A 372 -2.51 -49.01 -26.36
N VAL A 373 -2.04 -49.55 -27.49
CA VAL A 373 -1.74 -48.76 -28.70
C VAL A 373 -3.01 -48.33 -29.45
N SER A 374 -4.13 -49.03 -29.30
CA SER A 374 -5.44 -48.61 -29.80
C SER A 374 -6.00 -47.47 -28.95
N ASP A 375 -5.99 -47.61 -27.63
CA ASP A 375 -6.37 -46.56 -26.68
C ASP A 375 -5.51 -45.31 -26.87
N ALA A 376 -4.19 -45.47 -27.01
CA ALA A 376 -3.28 -44.36 -27.30
C ALA A 376 -3.45 -43.79 -28.73
N LEU A 377 -4.01 -44.54 -29.67
CA LEU A 377 -4.39 -44.02 -30.99
C LEU A 377 -5.69 -43.24 -30.90
N ASP A 378 -6.71 -43.73 -30.20
CA ASP A 378 -7.98 -43.02 -30.01
C ASP A 378 -7.79 -41.76 -29.15
N ASP A 379 -6.90 -41.79 -28.16
CA ASP A 379 -6.50 -40.63 -27.34
C ASP A 379 -5.61 -39.64 -28.13
N LEU A 380 -4.95 -40.07 -29.21
CA LEU A 380 -4.20 -39.20 -30.12
C LEU A 380 -5.06 -38.66 -31.26
N ASP A 381 -6.01 -39.44 -31.77
CA ASP A 381 -7.02 -39.02 -32.74
C ASP A 381 -8.02 -38.07 -32.07
N ALA A 382 -8.32 -38.23 -30.76
CA ALA A 382 -9.05 -37.24 -29.97
C ALA A 382 -8.26 -35.91 -29.81
N ARG A 383 -6.93 -35.97 -29.64
CA ARG A 383 -6.09 -34.75 -29.63
C ARG A 383 -5.97 -34.11 -31.02
N ALA A 384 -5.94 -34.90 -32.10
CA ALA A 384 -5.87 -34.41 -33.47
C ALA A 384 -7.23 -33.92 -34.00
N ALA A 385 -8.33 -34.52 -33.55
CA ALA A 385 -9.70 -34.12 -33.80
C ALA A 385 -10.21 -33.06 -32.81
N ASN A 386 -9.34 -32.51 -31.95
CA ASN A 386 -9.59 -31.26 -31.24
C ASN A 386 -9.54 -30.09 -32.24
N ALA A 387 -10.51 -30.08 -33.15
CA ALA A 387 -10.69 -29.06 -34.16
C ALA A 387 -11.04 -27.70 -33.53
N ASP A 388 -11.44 -27.67 -32.26
CA ASP A 388 -11.67 -26.44 -31.50
C ASP A 388 -10.35 -25.81 -31.04
N ALA A 389 -9.31 -26.59 -30.71
CA ALA A 389 -7.95 -26.07 -30.54
C ALA A 389 -7.35 -25.57 -31.86
N VAL A 390 -7.66 -26.22 -32.99
CA VAL A 390 -7.24 -25.73 -34.32
C VAL A 390 -7.96 -24.43 -34.68
N ARG A 391 -9.29 -24.35 -34.49
CA ARG A 391 -10.07 -23.12 -34.70
C ARG A 391 -9.66 -22.00 -33.76
N ALA A 392 -9.36 -22.30 -32.50
CA ALA A 392 -8.86 -21.30 -31.56
C ALA A 392 -7.50 -20.74 -32.03
N LEU A 393 -6.61 -21.60 -32.56
CA LEU A 393 -5.35 -21.15 -33.15
C LEU A 393 -5.55 -20.37 -34.45
N GLU A 394 -6.49 -20.77 -35.31
CA GLU A 394 -6.88 -20.02 -36.53
C GLU A 394 -7.44 -18.64 -36.18
N ALA A 395 -8.36 -18.55 -35.21
CA ALA A 395 -8.93 -17.29 -34.72
C ALA A 395 -7.89 -16.41 -33.98
N THR A 396 -6.92 -17.02 -33.29
CA THR A 396 -5.78 -16.28 -32.71
C THR A 396 -4.88 -15.71 -33.81
N LEU A 397 -4.77 -16.39 -34.96
CA LEU A 397 -3.99 -15.93 -36.10
C LEU A 397 -4.71 -14.82 -36.88
N GLU A 398 -6.04 -14.92 -37.01
CA GLU A 398 -6.91 -13.89 -37.61
C GLU A 398 -6.90 -12.61 -36.74
N GLY A 399 -7.04 -12.75 -35.42
CA GLY A 399 -6.88 -11.63 -34.47
C GLY A 399 -5.48 -11.00 -34.52
N LEU A 400 -4.40 -11.79 -34.63
CA LEU A 400 -3.04 -11.27 -34.81
C LEU A 400 -2.80 -10.61 -36.20
N GLU A 401 -3.61 -10.92 -37.21
CA GLU A 401 -3.58 -10.22 -38.51
C GLU A 401 -4.31 -8.87 -38.41
N ASP A 402 -5.47 -8.82 -37.73
CA ASP A 402 -6.18 -7.57 -37.44
C ASP A 402 -5.39 -6.65 -36.49
N ASP A 403 -4.75 -7.17 -35.43
CA ASP A 403 -3.83 -6.43 -34.55
C ASP A 403 -2.65 -5.83 -35.33
N LEU A 404 -2.08 -6.58 -36.28
CA LEU A 404 -0.98 -6.11 -37.12
C LEU A 404 -1.44 -4.98 -38.05
N ILE A 405 -2.64 -5.10 -38.63
CA ILE A 405 -3.24 -4.07 -39.49
C ILE A 405 -3.58 -2.80 -38.68
N ALA A 406 -4.09 -2.95 -37.47
CA ALA A 406 -4.33 -1.84 -36.55
C ALA A 406 -3.03 -1.12 -36.20
N LEU A 407 -1.97 -1.87 -35.84
CA LEU A 407 -0.66 -1.33 -35.50
C LEU A 407 0.06 -0.70 -36.70
N GLU A 408 -0.10 -1.24 -37.91
CA GLU A 408 0.41 -0.62 -39.15
C GLU A 408 -0.33 0.69 -39.45
N ALA A 409 -1.66 0.74 -39.27
CA ALA A 409 -2.45 1.96 -39.43
C ALA A 409 -2.25 3.00 -38.31
N GLU A 410 -1.85 2.58 -37.11
CA GLU A 410 -1.45 3.48 -36.02
C GLU A 410 -0.02 4.02 -36.27
N SER A 411 0.89 3.17 -36.74
CA SER A 411 2.22 3.57 -37.22
C SER A 411 2.14 4.56 -38.39
N GLU A 412 1.26 4.37 -39.38
CA GLU A 412 1.07 5.34 -40.47
C GLU A 412 0.46 6.68 -40.01
N ARG A 413 -0.29 6.73 -38.89
CA ARG A 413 -0.73 8.00 -38.30
C ARG A 413 0.42 8.76 -37.66
N TYR A 414 1.22 8.10 -36.82
CA TYR A 414 2.35 8.75 -36.13
C TYR A 414 3.54 9.03 -37.07
N ALA A 415 3.73 8.23 -38.11
CA ALA A 415 4.67 8.48 -39.21
C ALA A 415 4.07 9.32 -40.35
N SER A 416 2.89 9.92 -40.16
CA SER A 416 2.33 10.82 -41.16
C SER A 416 3.22 12.05 -41.32
N GLY A 417 3.60 12.33 -42.56
CA GLY A 417 4.55 13.41 -42.88
C GLY A 417 4.08 14.81 -42.50
N GLU A 418 2.81 14.96 -42.12
CA GLU A 418 2.20 16.21 -41.66
C GLU A 418 2.51 16.49 -40.17
N VAL A 419 2.55 15.46 -39.33
CA VAL A 419 3.03 15.58 -37.93
C VAL A 419 4.54 15.81 -37.91
N VAL A 420 5.29 15.10 -38.77
CA VAL A 420 6.73 15.30 -38.91
C VAL A 420 7.04 16.70 -39.44
N SER A 421 6.33 17.19 -40.47
CA SER A 421 6.55 18.54 -40.98
C SER A 421 6.15 19.63 -39.98
N SER A 422 5.09 19.43 -39.17
CA SER A 422 4.79 20.35 -38.07
C SER A 422 5.97 20.44 -37.11
N LEU A 423 6.50 19.29 -36.67
CA LEU A 423 7.63 19.26 -35.74
C LEU A 423 8.94 19.80 -36.34
N GLU A 424 9.13 19.69 -37.66
CA GLU A 424 10.24 20.34 -38.39
C GLU A 424 10.03 21.86 -38.48
N ASP A 425 8.81 22.34 -38.81
CA ASP A 425 8.47 23.77 -38.84
C ASP A 425 8.58 24.41 -37.43
N ASP A 426 8.08 23.73 -36.39
CA ASP A 426 8.16 24.14 -34.98
C ASP A 426 9.63 24.21 -34.51
N PHE A 427 10.48 23.28 -34.95
CA PHE A 427 11.91 23.28 -34.65
C PHE A 427 12.67 24.41 -35.38
N ASP A 428 12.34 24.70 -36.64
CA ASP A 428 12.90 25.84 -37.38
C ASP A 428 12.48 27.19 -36.74
N VAL A 429 11.25 27.29 -36.22
CA VAL A 429 10.79 28.44 -35.43
C VAL A 429 11.57 28.56 -34.12
N LEU A 430 11.71 27.48 -33.35
CA LEU A 430 12.46 27.47 -32.09
C LEU A 430 13.95 27.78 -32.30
N SER A 431 14.57 27.24 -33.35
CA SER A 431 15.95 27.58 -33.72
C SER A 431 16.09 29.06 -34.10
N THR A 432 15.11 29.63 -34.79
CA THR A 432 15.10 31.06 -35.14
C THR A 432 14.93 31.95 -33.90
N ALA A 433 14.13 31.53 -32.93
CA ALA A 433 13.99 32.21 -31.65
C ALA A 433 15.28 32.14 -30.82
N PHE A 434 15.96 30.98 -30.80
CA PHE A 434 17.23 30.81 -30.08
C PHE A 434 18.38 31.62 -30.69
N ASP A 435 18.50 31.64 -32.03
CA ASP A 435 19.47 32.50 -32.74
C ASP A 435 19.20 33.99 -32.50
N ARG A 436 17.91 34.38 -32.34
CA ARG A 436 17.54 35.75 -31.98
C ARG A 436 17.95 36.08 -30.54
N HIS A 437 17.51 35.29 -29.57
CA HIS A 437 17.77 35.54 -28.16
C HIS A 437 19.28 35.53 -27.85
N ARG A 438 20.05 34.71 -28.57
CA ARG A 438 21.51 34.78 -28.58
C ARG A 438 22.04 36.15 -29.02
N ALA A 439 21.53 36.70 -30.11
CA ALA A 439 21.95 38.03 -30.60
C ALA A 439 21.54 39.15 -29.64
N ASP A 440 20.35 39.05 -29.04
CA ASP A 440 19.88 39.98 -28.01
C ASP A 440 20.81 39.95 -26.76
N VAL A 441 21.34 38.76 -26.38
CA VAL A 441 22.36 38.61 -25.31
C VAL A 441 23.74 39.13 -25.74
N ASP A 442 24.22 38.84 -26.96
CA ASP A 442 25.49 39.37 -27.48
C ASP A 442 25.45 40.93 -27.56
N GLU A 443 24.27 41.54 -27.79
CA GLU A 443 24.05 43.00 -27.76
C GLU A 443 23.99 43.56 -26.32
N LEU A 444 23.32 42.87 -25.38
CA LEU A 444 23.29 43.24 -23.96
C LEU A 444 24.68 43.18 -23.30
N GLU A 445 25.49 42.14 -23.59
CA GLU A 445 26.88 42.07 -23.13
C GLU A 445 27.69 43.26 -23.66
N SER A 446 27.47 43.66 -24.92
CA SER A 446 28.14 44.81 -25.51
C SER A 446 27.75 46.13 -24.81
N ALA A 447 26.45 46.36 -24.58
CA ALA A 447 25.96 47.55 -23.90
C ALA A 447 26.46 47.69 -22.46
N MET A 448 26.45 46.58 -21.71
CA MET A 448 26.94 46.54 -20.32
C MET A 448 28.45 46.82 -20.23
N ASN A 449 29.25 46.36 -21.20
CA ASN A 449 30.68 46.70 -21.27
C ASN A 449 30.90 48.19 -21.60
N ASP A 450 30.15 48.77 -22.54
CA ASP A 450 30.21 50.22 -22.85
C ASP A 450 29.81 51.09 -21.63
N GLU A 451 28.87 50.62 -20.80
CA GLU A 451 28.51 51.27 -19.53
C GLU A 451 29.62 51.15 -18.47
N PHE A 452 30.25 49.98 -18.31
CA PHE A 452 31.39 49.80 -17.40
C PHE A 452 32.59 50.66 -17.80
N ASP A 453 32.96 50.73 -19.08
CA ASP A 453 34.01 51.63 -19.60
C ASP A 453 33.68 53.11 -19.28
N THR A 454 32.41 53.49 -19.39
CA THR A 454 31.90 54.84 -19.06
C THR A 454 31.96 55.12 -17.55
N PHE A 455 31.70 54.11 -16.71
CA PHE A 455 31.77 54.21 -15.26
C PHE A 455 33.22 54.28 -14.75
N GLU A 456 34.15 53.49 -15.31
CA GLU A 456 35.59 53.58 -14.99
C GLU A 456 36.16 54.96 -15.35
N ALA A 457 35.84 55.47 -16.54
CA ALA A 457 36.22 56.84 -16.95
C ALA A 457 35.61 57.92 -16.03
N SER A 458 34.40 57.70 -15.53
CA SER A 458 33.75 58.61 -14.56
C SER A 458 34.42 58.57 -13.18
N ILE A 459 34.95 57.41 -12.76
CA ILE A 459 35.75 57.27 -11.54
C ILE A 459 37.10 57.99 -11.71
N GLU A 460 37.85 57.76 -12.79
CA GLU A 460 39.15 58.44 -13.01
C GLU A 460 38.99 59.97 -13.03
N ALA A 461 37.91 60.49 -13.64
CA ALA A 461 37.58 61.91 -13.64
C ALA A 461 37.24 62.45 -12.23
N LEU A 462 36.65 61.62 -11.36
CA LEU A 462 36.28 62.00 -9.99
C LEU A 462 37.47 61.89 -9.02
N GLU A 463 38.35 60.90 -9.17
CA GLU A 463 39.62 60.79 -8.44
C GLU A 463 40.54 61.97 -8.75
N THR A 464 40.71 62.31 -10.04
CA THR A 464 41.53 63.45 -10.46
C THR A 464 40.97 64.78 -9.96
N THR A 465 39.65 65.00 -10.05
CA THR A 465 38.99 66.17 -9.44
C THR A 465 39.26 66.24 -7.93
N THR A 466 39.12 65.11 -7.22
CA THR A 466 39.33 65.04 -5.76
C THR A 466 40.78 65.34 -5.38
N ALA A 467 41.75 64.88 -6.17
CA ALA A 467 43.17 65.16 -5.95
C ALA A 467 43.52 66.64 -6.15
N ASP A 468 42.97 67.29 -7.19
CA ASP A 468 43.15 68.73 -7.43
C ASP A 468 42.46 69.58 -6.35
N GLU A 469 41.26 69.21 -5.90
CA GLU A 469 40.56 69.89 -4.80
C GLU A 469 41.34 69.78 -3.47
N GLN A 470 41.92 68.62 -3.17
CA GLN A 470 42.80 68.45 -2.00
C GLN A 470 44.06 69.32 -2.11
N ALA A 471 44.71 69.38 -3.27
CA ALA A 471 45.89 70.21 -3.48
C ALA A 471 45.59 71.72 -3.31
N VAL A 472 44.42 72.18 -3.77
CA VAL A 472 43.95 73.56 -3.56
C VAL A 472 43.63 73.83 -2.08
N LEU A 473 43.04 72.87 -1.38
CA LEU A 473 42.72 73.00 0.04
C LEU A 473 43.99 73.09 0.90
N ASP A 474 44.97 72.21 0.67
CA ASP A 474 46.26 72.21 1.38
C ASP A 474 47.04 73.51 1.14
N ALA A 475 47.06 74.02 -0.10
CA ALA A 475 47.66 75.33 -0.40
C ALA A 475 46.99 76.45 0.42
N ARG A 476 45.66 76.48 0.47
CA ARG A 476 44.89 77.50 1.21
C ARG A 476 45.03 77.36 2.74
N ILE A 477 45.29 76.15 3.25
CA ILE A 477 45.67 75.92 4.65
C ILE A 477 47.08 76.48 4.92
N GLY A 478 48.02 76.25 4.01
CA GLY A 478 49.38 76.81 4.08
C GLY A 478 49.39 78.35 4.13
N ASP A 479 48.65 79.01 3.23
CA ASP A 479 48.51 80.46 3.22
C ASP A 479 47.88 80.98 4.53
N LEU A 480 46.83 80.32 5.04
CA LEU A 480 46.17 80.73 6.28
C LEU A 480 47.06 80.57 7.52
N VAL A 481 47.98 79.61 7.53
CA VAL A 481 49.00 79.47 8.58
C VAL A 481 50.02 80.61 8.50
N ALA A 482 50.43 81.01 7.29
CA ALA A 482 51.33 82.16 7.11
C ALA A 482 50.69 83.49 7.55
N ASP A 483 49.43 83.73 7.18
CA ASP A 483 48.61 84.87 7.66
C ASP A 483 48.58 84.91 9.20
N LEU A 484 48.43 83.75 9.85
CA LEU A 484 48.34 83.65 11.31
C LEU A 484 49.68 83.94 12.00
N ASP A 485 50.79 83.43 11.46
CA ASP A 485 52.14 83.72 11.98
C ASP A 485 52.49 85.21 11.82
N GLU A 486 52.08 85.88 10.74
CA GLU A 486 52.26 87.33 10.58
C GLU A 486 51.41 88.12 11.59
N ILE A 487 50.14 87.75 11.81
CA ILE A 487 49.28 88.35 12.85
C ILE A 487 49.88 88.18 14.25
N ILE A 488 50.53 87.04 14.54
CA ILE A 488 51.24 86.82 15.81
C ILE A 488 52.45 87.75 15.92
N ALA A 489 53.23 87.93 14.85
CA ALA A 489 54.38 88.86 14.84
C ALA A 489 53.94 90.33 15.05
N ASP A 490 52.87 90.77 14.38
CA ASP A 490 52.27 92.09 14.56
C ASP A 490 51.72 92.29 15.99
N THR A 491 51.11 91.26 16.58
CA THR A 491 50.59 91.32 17.95
C THR A 491 51.71 91.52 18.98
N ASN A 492 52.82 90.78 18.86
CA ASN A 492 54.00 90.96 19.73
C ASN A 492 54.59 92.39 19.56
N THR A 493 54.63 92.88 18.31
CA THR A 493 55.11 94.24 18.00
C THR A 493 54.19 95.32 18.58
N LEU A 494 52.87 95.05 18.68
CA LEU A 494 51.92 95.96 19.31
C LEU A 494 52.10 96.03 20.83
N ASP A 495 52.37 94.90 21.50
CA ASP A 495 52.65 94.85 22.93
C ASP A 495 53.95 95.59 23.29
N GLU A 496 55.04 95.42 22.52
CA GLU A 496 56.27 96.21 22.69
C GLU A 496 56.01 97.73 22.57
N ARG A 497 55.13 98.14 21.65
CA ARG A 497 54.71 99.54 21.49
C ARG A 497 53.83 100.02 22.65
N LEU A 498 52.99 99.16 23.24
CA LEU A 498 52.18 99.49 24.41
C LEU A 498 53.04 99.67 25.67
N GLU A 499 54.07 98.83 25.89
CA GLU A 499 55.04 99.06 26.97
C GLU A 499 55.79 100.39 26.79
N SER A 500 56.21 100.71 25.56
CA SER A 500 56.86 101.99 25.23
C SER A 500 55.94 103.19 25.54
N LEU A 501 54.68 103.15 25.10
CA LEU A 501 53.71 104.23 25.33
C LEU A 501 53.37 104.42 26.82
N GLN A 502 53.33 103.35 27.61
CA GLN A 502 53.15 103.45 29.07
C GLN A 502 54.36 104.16 29.74
N SER A 503 55.59 103.89 29.28
CA SER A 503 56.79 104.57 29.75
C SER A 503 56.82 106.06 29.35
N GLU A 504 56.38 106.38 28.13
CA GLU A 504 56.21 107.78 27.71
C GLU A 504 55.11 108.51 28.50
N GLN A 505 54.03 107.82 28.90
CA GLN A 505 53.00 108.40 29.77
C GLN A 505 53.56 108.77 31.15
N GLU A 506 54.35 107.91 31.80
CA GLU A 506 54.98 108.18 33.10
C GLU A 506 56.00 109.35 33.01
N SER A 507 56.70 109.46 31.88
CA SER A 507 57.55 110.61 31.54
C SER A 507 56.74 111.91 31.36
N LEU A 508 55.62 111.86 30.65
CA LEU A 508 54.74 113.02 30.42
C LEU A 508 54.06 113.52 31.70
N GLU A 509 53.64 112.63 32.60
CA GLU A 509 53.11 113.01 33.91
C GLU A 509 54.17 113.73 34.77
N THR A 510 55.44 113.39 34.58
CA THR A 510 56.59 114.08 35.20
C THR A 510 56.89 115.45 34.55
N MET A 511 56.54 115.66 33.27
CA MET A 511 56.83 116.90 32.52
C MET A 511 55.81 118.04 32.69
N ALA A 512 54.68 117.82 33.37
CA ALA A 512 53.56 118.77 33.48
C ALA A 512 53.82 120.03 34.37
N ALA A 513 55.05 120.58 34.36
CA ALA A 513 55.50 121.66 35.24
C ALA A 513 56.24 122.81 34.51
N SER A 514 55.45 123.68 33.87
CA SER A 514 55.72 125.10 33.50
C SER A 514 56.37 125.46 32.14
N ALA A 515 55.60 126.26 31.39
CA ALA A 515 56.06 127.47 30.68
C ALA A 515 57.03 127.29 29.51
N ALA A 516 56.87 126.22 28.72
CA ALA A 516 57.48 126.04 27.40
C ALA A 516 56.40 126.05 26.28
N ASP A 517 55.26 126.68 26.58
CA ASP A 517 53.93 126.35 26.04
C ASP A 517 53.64 126.85 24.61
N LEU A 518 54.67 127.05 23.78
CA LEU A 518 54.53 127.38 22.36
C LEU A 518 55.34 126.43 21.46
N ASP A 519 56.55 126.08 21.88
CA ASP A 519 57.32 125.00 21.24
C ASP A 519 56.59 123.66 21.49
N ALA A 520 56.13 123.41 22.72
CA ALA A 520 55.31 122.22 23.05
C ALA A 520 53.95 122.18 22.30
N VAL A 521 53.36 123.33 21.95
CA VAL A 521 52.15 123.39 21.11
C VAL A 521 52.48 123.11 19.64
N THR A 522 53.65 123.52 19.16
CA THR A 522 54.14 123.18 17.82
C THR A 522 54.45 121.69 17.73
N GLU A 523 55.14 121.15 18.73
CA GLU A 523 55.52 119.74 18.84
C GLU A 523 54.30 118.81 18.99
N THR A 524 53.26 119.22 19.74
CA THR A 524 51.99 118.47 19.79
C THR A 524 51.14 118.60 18.52
N VAL A 525 51.25 119.70 17.76
CA VAL A 525 50.65 119.78 16.41
C VAL A 525 51.37 118.84 15.45
N SER A 526 52.71 118.84 15.40
CA SER A 526 53.44 117.88 14.57
C SER A 526 53.19 116.43 14.98
N ARG A 527 53.10 116.13 16.28
CA ARG A 527 52.69 114.81 16.78
C ARG A 527 51.27 114.42 16.35
N PHE A 528 50.34 115.39 16.21
CA PHE A 528 49.02 115.14 15.63
C PHE A 528 49.06 114.99 14.10
N GLU A 529 49.98 115.65 13.39
CA GLU A 529 50.22 115.43 11.96
C GLU A 529 50.81 114.03 11.72
N ASP A 530 51.72 113.56 12.58
CA ASP A 530 52.27 112.19 12.58
C ASP A 530 51.21 111.14 12.94
N GLU A 531 50.38 111.38 13.97
CA GLU A 531 49.24 110.50 14.32
C GLU A 531 48.21 110.42 13.18
N LEU A 532 47.92 111.54 12.51
CA LEU A 532 47.04 111.55 11.33
C LEU A 532 47.68 110.79 10.15
N GLY A 533 49.00 110.90 9.94
CA GLY A 533 49.72 110.11 8.95
C GLY A 533 49.64 108.60 9.21
N ALA A 534 49.76 108.18 10.47
CA ALA A 534 49.57 106.78 10.87
C ALA A 534 48.13 106.28 10.70
N VAL A 535 47.14 107.17 10.85
CA VAL A 535 45.72 106.86 10.54
C VAL A 535 45.49 106.73 9.03
N ASP A 536 46.08 107.60 8.21
CA ASP A 536 46.03 107.50 6.74
C ASP A 536 46.64 106.18 6.25
N GLU A 537 47.82 105.82 6.78
CA GLU A 537 48.49 104.55 6.49
C GLU A 537 47.73 103.32 7.04
N THR A 538 46.81 103.51 8.00
CA THR A 538 45.88 102.47 8.47
C THR A 538 44.66 102.35 7.55
N ILE A 539 44.18 103.47 6.99
CA ILE A 539 43.10 103.51 5.99
C ILE A 539 43.58 102.86 4.69
N ASP A 540 44.82 103.11 4.24
CA ASP A 540 45.40 102.44 3.07
C ASP A 540 45.52 100.92 3.24
N ARG A 541 45.93 100.44 4.43
CA ARG A 541 45.94 99.02 4.77
C ARG A 541 44.53 98.41 4.78
N LEU A 542 43.54 99.12 5.31
CA LEU A 542 42.14 98.67 5.31
C LEU A 542 41.53 98.67 3.90
N GLY A 543 41.89 99.63 3.05
CA GLY A 543 41.51 99.64 1.63
C GLY A 543 42.09 98.43 0.89
N THR A 544 43.40 98.21 1.02
CA THR A 544 44.09 97.03 0.46
C THR A 544 43.44 95.71 0.92
N ARG A 545 43.04 95.61 2.19
CA ARG A 545 42.33 94.43 2.72
C ARG A 545 40.90 94.30 2.19
N ALA A 546 40.20 95.42 1.96
CA ALA A 546 38.86 95.42 1.36
C ALA A 546 38.90 94.99 -0.11
N ASP A 547 39.89 95.45 -0.87
CA ASP A 547 40.13 95.01 -2.25
C ASP A 547 40.46 93.51 -2.31
N GLY A 548 41.27 93.01 -1.37
CA GLY A 548 41.55 91.57 -1.22
C GLY A 548 40.31 90.73 -0.89
N PHE A 549 39.39 91.25 -0.06
CA PHE A 549 38.10 90.59 0.18
C PHE A 549 37.18 90.64 -1.05
N ALA A 550 37.19 91.74 -1.81
CA ALA A 550 36.41 91.85 -3.04
C ALA A 550 36.85 90.82 -4.09
N GLY A 551 38.16 90.69 -4.32
CA GLY A 551 38.71 89.67 -5.23
C GLY A 551 38.37 88.24 -4.79
N ARG A 552 38.41 87.94 -3.49
CA ARG A 552 37.99 86.62 -2.97
C ARG A 552 36.49 86.35 -3.17
N LEU A 553 35.64 87.36 -3.10
CA LEU A 553 34.20 87.20 -3.37
C LEU A 553 33.91 87.04 -4.87
N GLU A 554 34.69 87.68 -5.75
CA GLU A 554 34.59 87.52 -7.20
C GLU A 554 35.06 86.11 -7.63
N GLU A 555 36.16 85.61 -7.06
CA GLU A 555 36.62 84.22 -7.22
C GLU A 555 35.56 83.20 -6.75
N GLN A 556 34.97 83.41 -5.56
CA GLN A 556 33.90 82.54 -5.06
C GLN A 556 32.60 82.60 -5.88
N ALA A 557 32.32 83.71 -6.57
CA ALA A 557 31.19 83.77 -7.49
C ALA A 557 31.42 82.91 -8.74
N ILE A 558 32.63 82.92 -9.30
CA ILE A 558 33.02 82.08 -10.45
C ILE A 558 32.96 80.59 -10.07
N GLN A 559 33.42 80.22 -8.87
CA GLN A 559 33.34 78.84 -8.38
C GLN A 559 31.91 78.36 -8.13
N LEU A 560 30.96 79.26 -7.86
CA LEU A 560 29.53 78.90 -7.76
C LEU A 560 28.87 78.77 -9.13
N ASP A 561 29.25 79.59 -10.12
CA ASP A 561 28.83 79.42 -11.54
C ASP A 561 29.25 78.04 -12.07
N ASP A 562 30.51 77.61 -11.88
CA ASP A 562 31.01 76.29 -12.32
C ASP A 562 30.23 75.13 -11.67
N VAL A 563 29.89 75.25 -10.39
CA VAL A 563 29.08 74.24 -9.68
C VAL A 563 27.63 74.22 -10.16
N ASP A 564 27.03 75.37 -10.52
CA ASP A 564 25.67 75.45 -11.07
C ASP A 564 25.62 74.84 -12.49
N ASP A 565 26.61 75.13 -13.34
CA ASP A 565 26.78 74.51 -14.66
C ASP A 565 26.97 72.98 -14.54
N ARG A 566 27.82 72.50 -13.62
CA ARG A 566 28.07 71.06 -13.40
C ARG A 566 26.86 70.33 -12.82
N LEU A 567 26.09 70.96 -11.93
CA LEU A 567 24.83 70.42 -11.42
C LEU A 567 23.75 70.38 -12.52
N THR A 568 23.69 71.39 -13.36
CA THR A 568 22.77 71.44 -14.51
C THR A 568 23.07 70.33 -15.50
N ALA A 569 24.34 70.15 -15.88
CA ALA A 569 24.76 69.07 -16.78
C ALA A 569 24.42 67.67 -16.24
N ARG A 570 24.59 67.42 -14.92
CA ARG A 570 24.17 66.15 -14.30
C ARG A 570 22.65 65.98 -14.24
N ALA A 571 21.88 67.06 -14.08
CA ALA A 571 20.43 67.00 -14.13
C ALA A 571 19.92 66.63 -15.53
N GLU A 572 20.51 67.22 -16.58
CA GLU A 572 20.20 66.87 -17.98
C GLU A 572 20.58 65.42 -18.30
N GLN A 573 21.76 64.95 -17.88
CA GLN A 573 22.17 63.54 -18.01
C GLN A 573 21.17 62.60 -17.33
N ALA A 574 20.87 62.84 -16.06
CA ALA A 574 19.99 61.96 -15.28
C ALA A 574 18.52 61.98 -15.75
N ASP A 575 18.08 63.02 -16.48
CA ASP A 575 16.76 63.06 -17.11
C ASP A 575 16.72 62.23 -18.42
N GLU A 576 17.81 62.19 -19.20
CA GLU A 576 17.90 61.33 -20.40
C GLU A 576 18.10 59.85 -20.04
N GLU A 577 18.91 59.53 -19.01
CA GLU A 577 19.05 58.17 -18.46
C GLU A 577 17.69 57.62 -18.00
N ARG A 578 16.92 58.42 -17.25
CA ARG A 578 15.54 58.06 -16.83
C ARG A 578 14.56 57.97 -18.00
N LYS A 579 14.82 58.64 -19.12
CA LYS A 579 14.02 58.51 -20.34
C LYS A 579 14.33 57.20 -21.06
N GLN A 580 15.62 56.88 -21.23
CA GLN A 580 16.06 55.62 -21.82
C GLN A 580 15.54 54.42 -21.02
N LEU A 581 15.71 54.41 -19.69
CA LEU A 581 15.16 53.35 -18.83
C LEU A 581 13.63 53.22 -18.96
N GLY A 582 12.92 54.31 -19.25
CA GLY A 582 11.48 54.28 -19.55
C GLY A 582 11.17 53.68 -20.93
N ASP A 583 11.92 54.08 -21.96
CA ASP A 583 11.84 53.53 -23.33
C ASP A 583 12.15 52.01 -23.31
N ASP A 584 13.11 51.56 -22.48
CA ASP A 584 13.52 50.16 -22.30
C ASP A 584 12.47 49.34 -21.52
N ILE A 585 11.85 49.91 -20.47
CA ILE A 585 10.74 49.27 -19.74
C ILE A 585 9.52 49.08 -20.67
N GLU A 586 9.14 50.09 -21.48
CA GLU A 586 8.06 49.93 -22.46
C GLU A 586 8.37 48.82 -23.49
N ALA A 587 9.64 48.59 -23.83
CA ALA A 587 10.05 47.49 -24.71
C ALA A 587 9.94 46.11 -24.03
N VAL A 588 10.31 45.98 -22.76
CA VAL A 588 10.19 44.74 -21.98
C VAL A 588 8.72 44.39 -21.71
N GLU A 589 7.89 45.37 -21.34
CA GLU A 589 6.44 45.16 -21.16
C GLU A 589 5.78 44.64 -22.46
N ALA A 590 6.15 45.23 -23.61
CA ALA A 590 5.64 44.80 -24.93
C ALA A 590 6.15 43.42 -25.37
N ALA A 591 7.34 43.00 -24.93
CA ALA A 591 7.85 41.65 -25.16
C ALA A 591 7.08 40.61 -24.33
N LEU A 592 6.88 40.89 -23.03
CA LEU A 592 6.12 40.02 -22.13
C LEU A 592 4.65 39.89 -22.53
N GLU A 593 3.99 40.96 -22.99
CA GLU A 593 2.62 40.88 -23.55
C GLU A 593 2.57 39.97 -24.79
N ALA A 594 3.61 40.00 -25.64
CA ALA A 594 3.70 39.15 -26.82
C ALA A 594 3.94 37.66 -26.49
N GLU A 595 4.77 37.36 -25.50
CA GLU A 595 5.04 35.99 -25.02
C GLU A 595 3.85 35.39 -24.27
N LEU A 596 3.26 36.13 -23.32
CA LEU A 596 2.04 35.70 -22.63
C LEU A 596 0.89 35.44 -23.63
N GLY A 597 0.74 36.34 -24.62
CA GLY A 597 -0.23 36.15 -25.69
C GLY A 597 0.09 34.98 -26.63
N ALA A 598 1.35 34.52 -26.72
CA ALA A 598 1.69 33.29 -27.43
C ALA A 598 1.31 32.05 -26.60
N LEU A 599 1.74 32.02 -25.34
CA LEU A 599 1.46 30.94 -24.40
C LEU A 599 -0.05 30.70 -24.20
N GLU A 600 -0.88 31.76 -24.22
CA GLU A 600 -2.35 31.65 -24.21
C GLU A 600 -2.89 30.82 -25.39
N ARG A 601 -2.34 30.99 -26.60
CA ARG A 601 -2.75 30.24 -27.80
C ARG A 601 -2.25 28.79 -27.79
N ASP A 602 -1.10 28.56 -27.17
CA ASP A 602 -0.56 27.21 -26.98
C ASP A 602 -1.40 26.44 -25.96
N PHE A 603 -1.88 27.10 -24.90
CA PHE A 603 -2.89 26.56 -23.99
C PHE A 603 -4.24 26.30 -24.68
N GLU A 604 -4.80 27.23 -25.47
CA GLU A 604 -6.01 26.98 -26.28
C GLU A 604 -5.82 25.76 -27.22
N THR A 605 -4.62 25.61 -27.78
CA THR A 605 -4.28 24.50 -28.68
C THR A 605 -4.12 23.17 -27.93
N LEU A 606 -3.62 23.20 -26.70
CA LEU A 606 -3.48 22.03 -25.83
C LEU A 606 -4.82 21.58 -25.24
N GLU A 607 -5.69 22.51 -24.81
CA GLU A 607 -7.04 22.23 -24.33
C GLU A 607 -7.85 21.46 -25.38
N ARG A 608 -7.89 21.96 -26.63
CA ARG A 608 -8.51 21.25 -27.76
C ARG A 608 -7.92 19.85 -28.00
N ARG A 609 -6.62 19.64 -27.76
CA ARG A 609 -5.97 18.33 -27.88
C ARG A 609 -6.33 17.39 -26.73
N PHE A 610 -6.64 17.91 -25.54
CA PHE A 610 -7.20 17.13 -24.44
C PHE A 610 -8.66 16.74 -24.71
N ASP A 611 -9.49 17.65 -25.21
CA ASP A 611 -10.86 17.34 -25.65
C ASP A 611 -10.86 16.22 -26.70
N GLU A 612 -10.04 16.34 -27.75
CA GLU A 612 -9.90 15.33 -28.81
C GLU A 612 -9.37 13.98 -28.28
N LEU A 613 -8.58 13.98 -27.20
CA LEU A 613 -8.09 12.78 -26.54
C LEU A 613 -9.17 12.14 -25.63
N ASP A 614 -9.95 12.93 -24.90
CA ASP A 614 -11.02 12.44 -24.01
C ASP A 614 -12.18 11.83 -24.81
N ASP A 615 -12.59 12.45 -25.92
CA ASP A 615 -13.53 11.86 -26.89
C ASP A 615 -13.00 10.51 -27.40
N THR A 616 -11.71 10.45 -27.78
CA THR A 616 -11.06 9.22 -28.31
C THR A 616 -10.94 8.12 -27.25
N VAL A 617 -10.59 8.46 -26.00
CA VAL A 617 -10.50 7.53 -24.89
C VAL A 617 -11.89 7.01 -24.52
N THR A 618 -12.91 7.88 -24.51
CA THR A 618 -14.30 7.52 -24.26
C THR A 618 -14.84 6.55 -25.32
N GLU A 619 -14.64 6.82 -26.62
CA GLU A 619 -15.04 5.89 -27.69
C GLU A 619 -14.32 4.53 -27.58
N ARG A 620 -13.04 4.54 -27.16
CA ARG A 620 -12.27 3.29 -26.94
C ARG A 620 -12.71 2.52 -25.69
N ILE A 621 -13.19 3.19 -24.66
CA ILE A 621 -13.78 2.54 -23.47
C ILE A 621 -15.14 1.92 -23.83
N ASP A 622 -16.01 2.64 -24.54
CA ASP A 622 -17.34 2.14 -24.94
C ASP A 622 -17.24 0.91 -25.87
N THR A 623 -16.27 0.90 -26.81
CA THR A 623 -16.02 -0.27 -27.67
C THR A 623 -15.47 -1.46 -26.88
N LEU A 624 -14.46 -1.27 -26.01
CA LEU A 624 -13.93 -2.34 -25.15
C LEU A 624 -14.97 -2.89 -24.15
N ALA A 625 -15.93 -2.06 -23.71
CA ALA A 625 -17.05 -2.51 -22.91
C ALA A 625 -18.01 -3.40 -23.72
N ALA A 626 -18.39 -2.96 -24.93
CA ALA A 626 -19.27 -3.72 -25.82
C ALA A 626 -18.68 -5.09 -26.24
N ASP A 627 -17.39 -5.11 -26.62
CA ASP A 627 -16.68 -6.32 -27.03
C ASP A 627 -16.51 -7.33 -25.87
N ARG A 628 -16.56 -6.86 -24.61
CA ARG A 628 -16.45 -7.70 -23.42
C ARG A 628 -17.80 -8.19 -22.90
N ASP A 629 -18.85 -7.38 -22.97
CA ASP A 629 -20.15 -7.72 -22.39
C ASP A 629 -20.87 -8.83 -23.17
N GLU A 630 -20.80 -8.87 -24.50
CA GLU A 630 -21.48 -9.91 -25.29
C GLU A 630 -20.89 -11.32 -25.04
N PRO A 631 -19.56 -11.57 -25.08
CA PRO A 631 -19.01 -12.88 -24.72
C PRO A 631 -19.26 -13.29 -23.27
N VAL A 632 -19.32 -12.34 -22.33
CA VAL A 632 -19.68 -12.61 -20.92
C VAL A 632 -21.17 -12.96 -20.79
N SER A 633 -22.04 -12.34 -21.60
CA SER A 633 -23.46 -12.66 -21.72
C SER A 633 -23.69 -14.07 -22.28
N GLU A 634 -23.02 -14.41 -23.40
CA GLU A 634 -23.08 -15.76 -23.99
C GLU A 634 -22.54 -16.83 -23.04
N LEU A 635 -21.41 -16.58 -22.38
CA LEU A 635 -20.82 -17.52 -21.42
C LEU A 635 -21.74 -17.77 -20.21
N ARG A 636 -22.41 -16.74 -19.69
CA ARG A 636 -23.42 -16.90 -18.62
C ARG A 636 -24.58 -17.78 -19.09
N ALA A 637 -25.15 -17.50 -20.26
CA ALA A 637 -26.24 -18.29 -20.83
C ALA A 637 -25.84 -19.76 -21.08
N ALA A 638 -24.59 -20.01 -21.49
CA ALA A 638 -24.04 -21.35 -21.65
C ALA A 638 -23.84 -22.10 -20.31
N ILE A 639 -23.42 -21.39 -19.26
CA ILE A 639 -23.31 -21.94 -17.90
C ILE A 639 -24.69 -22.30 -17.35
N ASP A 640 -25.67 -21.39 -17.44
CA ASP A 640 -27.04 -21.62 -16.96
C ASP A 640 -27.68 -22.84 -17.65
N ALA A 641 -27.58 -22.93 -18.98
CA ALA A 641 -28.08 -24.08 -19.74
C ALA A 641 -27.36 -25.40 -19.37
N ARG A 642 -26.10 -25.34 -18.92
CA ARG A 642 -25.37 -26.52 -18.43
C ARG A 642 -25.78 -26.90 -17.02
N LEU A 643 -26.13 -25.93 -16.16
CA LEU A 643 -26.70 -26.17 -14.83
C LEU A 643 -28.10 -26.81 -14.93
N ASP A 644 -28.99 -26.28 -15.77
CA ASP A 644 -30.30 -26.88 -16.09
C ASP A 644 -30.17 -28.36 -16.51
N THR A 645 -29.15 -28.65 -17.33
CA THR A 645 -28.85 -30.01 -17.80
C THR A 645 -28.39 -30.91 -16.64
N LEU A 646 -27.52 -30.41 -15.76
CA LEU A 646 -27.00 -31.16 -14.61
C LEU A 646 -28.06 -31.40 -13.53
N GLU A 647 -29.00 -30.46 -13.32
CA GLU A 647 -30.14 -30.67 -12.42
C GLU A 647 -31.06 -31.78 -12.95
N ALA A 648 -31.35 -31.80 -14.25
CA ALA A 648 -32.12 -32.87 -14.88
C ALA A 648 -31.42 -34.24 -14.86
N GLU A 649 -30.09 -34.28 -15.00
CA GLU A 649 -29.29 -35.50 -14.81
C GLU A 649 -29.32 -35.97 -13.35
N LEU A 650 -29.29 -35.06 -12.38
CA LEU A 650 -29.37 -35.38 -10.94
C LEU A 650 -30.76 -35.90 -10.53
N GLU A 651 -31.84 -35.30 -11.03
CA GLU A 651 -33.22 -35.81 -10.81
C GLU A 651 -33.37 -37.23 -11.38
N ALA A 652 -32.84 -37.48 -12.59
CA ALA A 652 -32.85 -38.80 -13.20
C ALA A 652 -32.05 -39.84 -12.38
N VAL A 653 -30.91 -39.45 -11.77
CA VAL A 653 -30.15 -40.32 -10.86
C VAL A 653 -30.97 -40.65 -9.60
N ALA A 654 -31.61 -39.66 -8.97
CA ALA A 654 -32.47 -39.88 -7.80
C ALA A 654 -33.64 -40.84 -8.12
N ASP A 655 -34.25 -40.72 -9.29
CA ASP A 655 -35.32 -41.61 -9.76
C ASP A 655 -34.82 -43.06 -9.97
N THR A 656 -33.53 -43.26 -10.30
CA THR A 656 -32.91 -44.60 -10.34
C THR A 656 -32.57 -45.18 -8.96
N GLU A 657 -32.18 -44.36 -7.99
CA GLU A 657 -32.00 -44.79 -6.59
C GLU A 657 -33.35 -45.23 -6.00
N ASP A 658 -34.38 -44.40 -6.15
CA ASP A 658 -35.75 -44.63 -5.70
C ASP A 658 -36.39 -45.87 -6.38
N ARG A 659 -35.98 -46.17 -7.62
CA ARG A 659 -36.30 -47.45 -8.30
C ARG A 659 -35.51 -48.65 -7.77
N THR A 660 -34.29 -48.46 -7.30
CA THR A 660 -33.42 -49.51 -6.74
C THR A 660 -33.90 -49.91 -5.35
N ASN A 661 -34.23 -48.94 -4.49
CA ASN A 661 -34.83 -49.17 -3.17
C ASN A 661 -36.12 -50.02 -3.27
N ARG A 662 -37.01 -49.71 -4.23
CA ARG A 662 -38.21 -50.52 -4.54
C ARG A 662 -37.92 -51.92 -5.07
N LEU A 663 -36.72 -52.19 -5.58
CA LEU A 663 -36.29 -53.51 -6.03
C LEU A 663 -35.77 -54.33 -4.84
N ASP A 664 -35.01 -53.72 -3.94
CA ASP A 664 -34.55 -54.32 -2.68
C ASP A 664 -35.72 -54.70 -1.77
N ASP A 665 -36.70 -53.82 -1.55
CA ASP A 665 -37.97 -54.11 -0.85
C ASP A 665 -38.63 -55.40 -1.38
N ARG A 666 -38.65 -55.55 -2.70
CA ARG A 666 -39.24 -56.72 -3.38
C ARG A 666 -38.37 -57.97 -3.28
N MET A 667 -37.04 -57.85 -3.28
CA MET A 667 -36.15 -58.97 -3.00
C MET A 667 -36.32 -59.45 -1.55
N SER A 668 -36.55 -58.52 -0.61
CA SER A 668 -36.84 -58.82 0.79
C SER A 668 -38.17 -59.57 0.97
N ASP A 669 -39.28 -59.11 0.37
CA ASP A 669 -40.55 -59.88 0.33
C ASP A 669 -40.36 -61.28 -0.28
N HIS A 670 -39.63 -61.37 -1.39
CA HIS A 670 -39.34 -62.66 -2.03
C HIS A 670 -38.50 -63.58 -1.13
N ALA A 671 -37.55 -63.05 -0.36
CA ALA A 671 -36.76 -63.82 0.59
C ALA A 671 -37.62 -64.37 1.75
N THR A 672 -38.39 -63.52 2.43
CA THR A 672 -39.31 -63.95 3.52
C THR A 672 -40.31 -64.99 3.02
N ARG A 673 -40.82 -64.85 1.79
CA ARG A 673 -41.76 -65.83 1.21
C ARG A 673 -41.09 -67.15 0.84
N LEU A 674 -39.83 -67.15 0.43
CA LEU A 674 -39.06 -68.38 0.23
C LEU A 674 -38.80 -69.09 1.56
N GLU A 675 -38.52 -68.34 2.63
CA GLU A 675 -38.38 -68.86 3.99
C GLU A 675 -39.69 -69.52 4.49
N THR A 676 -40.83 -68.82 4.39
CA THR A 676 -42.16 -69.41 4.69
C THR A 676 -42.48 -70.66 3.85
N HIS A 677 -42.05 -70.69 2.58
CA HIS A 677 -42.20 -71.87 1.73
C HIS A 677 -41.27 -73.03 2.14
N ALA A 678 -40.08 -72.75 2.69
CA ALA A 678 -39.20 -73.77 3.24
C ALA A 678 -39.80 -74.40 4.52
N GLU A 679 -40.29 -73.58 5.47
CA GLU A 679 -41.03 -74.06 6.65
C GLU A 679 -42.23 -74.94 6.26
N THR A 680 -42.99 -74.51 5.25
CA THR A 680 -44.16 -75.25 4.74
C THR A 680 -43.76 -76.60 4.14
N LEU A 681 -42.60 -76.69 3.48
CA LEU A 681 -42.08 -77.97 2.97
C LEU A 681 -41.58 -78.90 4.09
N GLU A 682 -41.07 -78.35 5.21
CA GLU A 682 -40.69 -79.14 6.39
C GLU A 682 -41.92 -79.74 7.10
N ASP A 683 -43.06 -79.03 7.21
CA ASP A 683 -44.33 -79.62 7.66
C ASP A 683 -44.77 -80.77 6.75
N TYR A 684 -44.72 -80.57 5.43
CA TYR A 684 -45.09 -81.62 4.47
C TYR A 684 -44.20 -82.86 4.57
N ASP A 685 -42.89 -82.71 4.74
CA ASP A 685 -41.96 -83.83 4.96
C ASP A 685 -42.20 -84.52 6.33
N GLY A 686 -42.41 -83.75 7.41
CA GLY A 686 -42.80 -84.28 8.72
C GLY A 686 -44.10 -85.11 8.66
N ARG A 687 -45.08 -84.65 7.89
CA ARG A 687 -46.35 -85.36 7.67
C ARG A 687 -46.21 -86.58 6.75
N LEU A 688 -45.32 -86.54 5.75
CA LEU A 688 -44.97 -87.72 4.94
C LEU A 688 -44.25 -88.78 5.79
N LYS A 689 -43.38 -88.38 6.72
CA LYS A 689 -42.76 -89.28 7.71
C LYS A 689 -43.80 -89.90 8.65
N SER A 690 -44.76 -89.13 9.15
CA SER A 690 -45.89 -89.67 9.93
C SER A 690 -46.69 -90.69 9.12
N LEU A 691 -47.13 -90.33 7.91
CA LEU A 691 -47.92 -91.20 7.03
C LEU A 691 -47.16 -92.48 6.66
N THR A 692 -45.83 -92.41 6.54
CA THR A 692 -44.99 -93.60 6.30
C THR A 692 -45.00 -94.55 7.50
N THR A 693 -44.95 -94.01 8.73
CA THR A 693 -45.13 -94.78 9.97
C THR A 693 -46.53 -95.38 10.05
N ASP A 694 -47.58 -94.58 9.79
CA ASP A 694 -48.98 -95.03 9.80
C ASP A 694 -49.21 -96.20 8.83
N VAL A 695 -48.60 -96.15 7.63
CA VAL A 695 -48.64 -97.23 6.64
C VAL A 695 -47.85 -98.47 7.07
N ALA A 696 -46.72 -98.30 7.77
CA ALA A 696 -45.94 -99.42 8.30
C ALA A 696 -46.67 -100.14 9.45
N ASP A 697 -47.28 -99.38 10.38
CA ASP A 697 -48.11 -99.93 11.46
C ASP A 697 -49.37 -100.59 10.89
N LEU A 698 -50.02 -99.99 9.89
CA LEU A 698 -51.15 -100.61 9.19
C LEU A 698 -50.74 -101.94 8.53
N ALA A 699 -49.59 -101.99 7.86
CA ALA A 699 -49.06 -103.23 7.29
C ALA A 699 -48.77 -104.30 8.37
N ALA A 700 -48.24 -103.92 9.53
CA ALA A 700 -48.01 -104.82 10.66
C ALA A 700 -49.33 -105.35 11.27
N THR A 701 -50.36 -104.51 11.40
CA THR A 701 -51.69 -104.98 11.83
C THR A 701 -52.35 -105.92 10.82
N LEU A 702 -52.11 -105.71 9.52
CA LEU A 702 -52.65 -106.56 8.45
C LEU A 702 -51.94 -107.91 8.40
N ASP A 703 -50.61 -107.96 8.56
CA ASP A 703 -49.83 -109.19 8.78
C ASP A 703 -50.29 -109.96 10.04
N GLY A 704 -50.61 -109.26 11.12
CA GLY A 704 -51.20 -109.85 12.32
C GLY A 704 -52.62 -110.42 12.10
N ALA A 705 -53.44 -109.75 11.31
CA ALA A 705 -54.79 -110.22 10.94
C ALA A 705 -54.75 -111.41 9.97
N ASP A 706 -53.78 -111.46 9.06
CA ASP A 706 -53.55 -112.57 8.14
C ASP A 706 -53.16 -113.84 8.92
N LYS A 707 -52.17 -113.73 9.82
CA LYS A 707 -51.77 -114.81 10.74
C LYS A 707 -52.89 -115.27 11.68
N SER A 708 -53.77 -114.34 12.10
CA SER A 708 -54.97 -114.69 12.86
C SER A 708 -55.96 -115.49 12.01
N SER A 709 -56.08 -115.15 10.73
CA SER A 709 -56.94 -115.84 9.76
C SER A 709 -56.37 -117.23 9.41
N GLU A 710 -55.06 -117.38 9.22
CA GLU A 710 -54.38 -118.67 9.08
C GLU A 710 -54.61 -119.56 10.31
N ALA A 711 -54.47 -119.03 11.52
CA ALA A 711 -54.72 -119.77 12.75
C ALA A 711 -56.19 -120.20 12.90
N GLN A 712 -57.14 -119.36 12.49
CA GLN A 712 -58.56 -119.73 12.43
C GLN A 712 -58.83 -120.81 11.38
N LEU A 713 -58.22 -120.72 10.19
CA LEU A 713 -58.33 -121.72 9.13
C LEU A 713 -57.75 -123.07 9.58
N SER A 714 -56.57 -123.10 10.19
CA SER A 714 -55.98 -124.32 10.75
C SER A 714 -56.83 -124.93 11.88
N SER A 715 -57.49 -124.10 12.70
CA SER A 715 -58.45 -124.57 13.71
C SER A 715 -59.74 -125.13 13.08
N ILE A 716 -60.19 -124.57 11.95
CA ILE A 716 -61.32 -125.10 11.17
C ILE A 716 -60.92 -126.42 10.50
N GLU A 717 -59.75 -126.48 9.88
CA GLU A 717 -59.18 -127.68 9.23
C GLU A 717 -59.06 -128.84 10.22
N THR A 718 -58.46 -128.61 11.40
CA THR A 718 -58.40 -129.60 12.49
C THR A 718 -59.79 -130.11 12.91
N ARG A 719 -60.81 -129.24 12.90
CA ARG A 719 -62.21 -129.60 13.20
C ARG A 719 -62.93 -130.28 12.04
N VAL A 720 -62.48 -130.09 10.80
CA VAL A 720 -62.93 -130.82 9.62
C VAL A 720 -62.35 -132.23 9.64
N ASP A 721 -61.05 -132.40 9.95
CA ASP A 721 -60.42 -133.71 10.15
C ASP A 721 -61.12 -134.51 11.26
N GLU A 722 -61.43 -133.88 12.39
CA GLU A 722 -62.17 -134.52 13.50
C GLU A 722 -63.62 -134.88 13.11
N LEU A 723 -64.26 -134.09 12.24
CA LEU A 723 -65.57 -134.40 11.66
C LEU A 723 -65.50 -135.54 10.63
N GLU A 724 -64.49 -135.57 9.77
CA GLU A 724 -64.30 -136.61 8.77
C GLU A 724 -63.98 -137.96 9.44
N ALA A 725 -63.15 -137.94 10.50
CA ALA A 725 -62.92 -139.12 11.35
C ALA A 725 -64.19 -139.64 12.03
N ARG A 726 -65.12 -138.76 12.45
CA ARG A 726 -66.45 -139.18 12.93
C ARG A 726 -67.32 -139.76 11.81
N VAL A 727 -67.35 -139.12 10.64
CA VAL A 727 -68.18 -139.55 9.49
C VAL A 727 -67.75 -140.90 8.92
N GLU A 728 -66.44 -141.20 8.92
CA GLU A 728 -65.93 -142.46 8.38
C GLU A 728 -65.99 -143.63 9.38
N THR A 729 -66.35 -143.38 10.65
CA THR A 729 -66.49 -144.42 11.68
C THR A 729 -67.90 -145.05 11.70
N ASP A 730 -68.97 -144.26 11.55
CA ASP A 730 -70.36 -144.73 11.64
C ASP A 730 -70.95 -145.14 10.28
N ARG A 731 -70.47 -146.29 9.76
CA ARG A 731 -70.99 -146.94 8.55
C ARG A 731 -71.33 -148.43 8.72
N GLU A 732 -72.15 -148.77 9.73
CA GLU A 732 -73.01 -149.97 9.67
C GLU A 732 -74.18 -149.90 10.67
N ASP A 733 -75.38 -150.24 10.18
CA ASP A 733 -76.69 -150.40 10.85
C ASP A 733 -77.50 -149.19 11.43
N ASP A 734 -78.82 -149.41 11.43
CA ASP A 734 -79.98 -148.68 11.99
C ASP A 734 -80.38 -147.26 11.47
N PRO A 735 -81.29 -147.15 10.47
CA PRO A 735 -81.60 -145.90 9.77
C PRO A 735 -82.73 -145.03 10.38
N GLU A 736 -82.83 -144.92 11.71
CA GLU A 736 -83.87 -144.07 12.35
C GLU A 736 -83.35 -143.08 13.43
N ALA A 737 -82.02 -142.96 13.62
CA ALA A 737 -81.41 -142.06 14.61
C ALA A 737 -81.00 -140.66 14.09
N ILE A 738 -80.91 -140.44 12.76
CA ILE A 738 -80.43 -139.17 12.17
C ILE A 738 -81.58 -138.13 12.08
N ARG A 739 -82.21 -137.83 13.23
CA ARG A 739 -83.28 -136.82 13.34
C ARG A 739 -83.36 -136.11 14.69
N ALA A 740 -82.30 -136.17 15.50
CA ALA A 740 -82.22 -135.51 16.81
C ALA A 740 -80.91 -134.73 17.07
N GLU A 741 -79.88 -134.87 16.23
CA GLU A 741 -78.59 -134.14 16.37
C GLU A 741 -78.27 -133.18 15.21
N LEU A 742 -79.24 -132.91 14.33
CA LEU A 742 -79.13 -131.83 13.33
C LEU A 742 -79.89 -130.54 13.74
N GLU A 743 -80.47 -130.54 14.94
CA GLU A 743 -81.30 -129.43 15.48
C GLU A 743 -80.57 -128.65 16.59
N THR A 744 -79.30 -128.96 16.85
CA THR A 744 -78.44 -128.32 17.88
C THR A 744 -77.23 -127.55 17.31
N VAL A 745 -77.15 -127.42 15.98
CA VAL A 745 -76.21 -126.51 15.29
C VAL A 745 -76.90 -125.20 14.86
N GLN A 746 -78.23 -125.16 14.83
CA GLN A 746 -79.03 -123.97 14.51
C GLN A 746 -79.47 -123.17 15.76
N ASP A 747 -78.88 -123.46 16.93
CA ASP A 747 -79.27 -122.86 18.23
C ASP A 747 -78.04 -122.32 19.01
N ARG A 748 -76.95 -121.97 18.29
CA ARG A 748 -75.73 -121.38 18.89
C ARG A 748 -75.05 -120.32 18.04
N LEU A 749 -75.86 -119.45 17.42
CA LEU A 749 -75.41 -118.21 16.77
C LEU A 749 -76.41 -117.05 16.96
N GLU A 750 -77.15 -117.05 18.07
CA GLU A 750 -77.66 -115.80 18.66
C GLU A 750 -76.54 -115.05 19.41
N ILE A 751 -76.80 -113.78 19.72
CA ILE A 751 -75.81 -112.77 20.11
C ILE A 751 -75.86 -112.54 21.63
N ASP A 752 -74.69 -112.56 22.27
CA ASP A 752 -74.22 -111.88 23.51
C ASP A 752 -73.03 -112.71 24.07
N ASP A 753 -72.05 -112.17 24.80
CA ASP A 753 -71.93 -110.85 25.43
C ASP A 753 -71.09 -109.82 24.65
N ALA A 754 -71.45 -108.55 24.81
CA ALA A 754 -70.55 -107.41 24.59
C ALA A 754 -70.08 -106.82 25.94
N PRO A 755 -68.77 -106.60 26.16
CA PRO A 755 -68.29 -105.86 27.34
C PRO A 755 -68.52 -104.35 27.17
N SER A 756 -69.74 -103.92 27.47
CA SER A 756 -70.14 -102.58 27.94
C SER A 756 -69.19 -101.39 27.66
N PHE A 757 -69.39 -100.67 26.55
CA PHE A 757 -68.84 -99.32 26.38
C PHE A 757 -69.68 -98.29 27.17
N GLY A 758 -69.57 -98.33 28.49
CA GLY A 758 -70.29 -97.45 29.43
C GLY A 758 -69.55 -96.14 29.69
N ALA A 759 -70.13 -95.02 29.26
CA ALA A 759 -69.46 -93.71 29.22
C ALA A 759 -69.01 -93.14 30.58
N GLN A 760 -67.80 -92.54 30.59
CA GLN A 760 -67.53 -91.30 31.33
C GLN A 760 -66.72 -90.30 30.47
N LEU A 761 -66.90 -89.04 30.86
CA LEU A 761 -66.39 -87.75 30.37
C LEU A 761 -64.89 -87.70 29.96
N ALA A 762 -64.39 -86.71 29.20
CA ALA A 762 -64.97 -85.65 28.33
C ALA A 762 -63.81 -84.88 27.65
N THR A 763 -64.13 -83.96 26.70
CA THR A 763 -63.22 -83.03 25.98
C THR A 763 -62.16 -83.66 25.07
N GLY A 764 -61.90 -83.18 23.85
CA GLY A 764 -62.58 -82.13 23.07
C GLY A 764 -61.89 -81.87 21.71
N GLY A 765 -62.65 -81.43 20.69
CA GLY A 765 -62.17 -81.21 19.31
C GLY A 765 -62.04 -82.51 18.48
N GLY A 766 -62.42 -82.59 17.20
CA GLY A 766 -62.94 -81.58 16.27
C GLY A 766 -61.83 -80.95 15.42
N SER A 767 -61.79 -81.09 14.08
CA SER A 767 -62.76 -81.76 13.18
C SER A 767 -62.08 -82.19 11.86
N ALA A 768 -62.47 -83.35 11.32
CA ALA A 768 -62.12 -83.73 9.94
C ALA A 768 -62.91 -82.89 8.92
N GLY A 769 -62.30 -82.57 7.78
CA GLY A 769 -62.97 -81.93 6.64
C GLY A 769 -63.50 -82.95 5.62
N VAL A 770 -64.41 -82.52 4.74
CA VAL A 770 -64.68 -83.13 3.42
C VAL A 770 -65.42 -82.12 2.53
N VAL A 771 -65.31 -82.27 1.21
CA VAL A 771 -65.78 -81.31 0.20
C VAL A 771 -67.17 -81.63 -0.37
N ALA A 772 -68.05 -80.63 -0.40
CA ALA A 772 -69.19 -80.41 -1.31
C ALA A 772 -69.47 -78.89 -1.29
N GLY A 773 -69.85 -78.16 -2.35
CA GLY A 773 -70.73 -78.48 -3.49
C GLY A 773 -72.16 -77.99 -3.16
N SER A 774 -72.88 -77.19 -3.97
CA SER A 774 -72.60 -76.54 -5.27
C SER A 774 -73.75 -75.56 -5.64
N VAL A 775 -73.68 -74.90 -6.81
CA VAL A 775 -74.76 -74.14 -7.52
C VAL A 775 -75.05 -72.68 -7.09
N ALA A 776 -75.16 -71.83 -8.11
CA ALA A 776 -75.32 -70.37 -8.11
C ALA A 776 -76.73 -69.82 -7.84
N ALA A 777 -76.83 -68.51 -7.54
CA ALA A 777 -78.04 -67.71 -7.79
C ALA A 777 -77.78 -66.18 -7.97
N LEU A 778 -78.24 -65.65 -9.12
CA LEU A 778 -78.96 -64.38 -9.32
C LEU A 778 -78.47 -63.02 -8.71
N THR A 779 -77.96 -62.17 -9.62
CA THR A 779 -78.38 -60.75 -9.90
C THR A 779 -78.44 -59.67 -8.79
N GLY A 780 -78.07 -58.43 -9.14
CA GLY A 780 -78.29 -57.21 -8.32
C GLY A 780 -79.75 -56.69 -8.35
N ALA A 781 -80.04 -55.42 -8.00
CA ALA A 781 -79.16 -54.28 -7.73
C ALA A 781 -79.92 -53.15 -6.96
N VAL A 782 -79.37 -51.92 -6.93
CA VAL A 782 -80.08 -50.62 -6.79
C VAL A 782 -80.48 -50.10 -5.38
N THR A 783 -79.60 -49.23 -4.86
CA THR A 783 -79.85 -47.89 -4.23
C THR A 783 -80.35 -47.68 -2.77
N ILE A 784 -79.78 -46.62 -2.15
CA ILE A 784 -80.26 -45.77 -1.03
C ILE A 784 -80.32 -46.44 0.37
N GLY A 785 -79.83 -45.82 1.47
CA GLY A 785 -79.10 -44.55 1.65
C GLY A 785 -79.11 -44.07 3.12
N ALA A 786 -78.41 -42.96 3.43
CA ALA A 786 -78.28 -42.28 4.74
C ALA A 786 -77.45 -43.02 5.84
N ALA A 787 -76.73 -42.35 6.76
CA ALA A 787 -76.33 -40.94 6.86
C ALA A 787 -75.16 -40.68 7.85
N ALA A 788 -74.17 -39.90 7.41
CA ALA A 788 -73.28 -39.00 8.17
C ALA A 788 -72.64 -38.05 7.12
N ALA A 789 -72.56 -36.71 7.20
CA ALA A 789 -72.36 -35.75 8.30
C ALA A 789 -70.91 -35.74 8.83
N VAL A 790 -70.15 -34.63 8.81
CA VAL A 790 -70.45 -33.27 8.29
C VAL A 790 -69.15 -32.47 8.01
N LEU A 791 -69.19 -31.48 7.09
CA LEU A 791 -68.11 -30.52 6.69
C LEU A 791 -66.83 -31.16 6.06
N GLY A 792 -66.18 -30.62 5.02
CA GLY A 792 -66.37 -29.38 4.22
C GLY A 792 -65.23 -28.37 4.42
N LEU A 793 -64.60 -27.73 3.42
CA LEU A 793 -64.74 -27.68 1.95
C LEU A 793 -63.33 -27.73 1.30
N VAL A 794 -63.09 -28.49 0.22
CA VAL A 794 -63.12 -28.10 -1.22
C VAL A 794 -61.99 -27.15 -1.68
N VAL A 795 -61.23 -27.61 -2.69
CA VAL A 795 -60.26 -26.86 -3.50
C VAL A 795 -60.93 -26.37 -4.81
N ILE A 796 -60.28 -25.46 -5.55
CA ILE A 796 -60.61 -24.92 -6.90
C ILE A 796 -61.51 -23.66 -6.88
N ALA A 797 -60.90 -22.48 -7.05
CA ALA A 797 -61.04 -21.65 -8.27
C ALA A 797 -60.29 -20.29 -8.21
N VAL A 798 -59.39 -20.07 -9.19
CA VAL A 798 -59.03 -18.83 -9.91
C VAL A 798 -59.37 -17.44 -9.30
N VAL A 799 -58.34 -16.60 -9.10
CA VAL A 799 -58.20 -15.13 -9.36
C VAL A 799 -56.87 -14.67 -8.73
N VAL A 800 -55.81 -14.39 -9.51
CA VAL A 800 -55.37 -13.05 -9.98
C VAL A 800 -55.15 -12.01 -8.86
N GLY A 801 -53.90 -11.57 -8.67
CA GLY A 801 -53.59 -10.20 -8.20
C GLY A 801 -52.43 -10.02 -7.21
N HIS A 802 -51.35 -9.37 -7.70
CA HIS A 802 -50.38 -8.51 -6.98
C HIS A 802 -49.48 -9.05 -5.84
N GLU A 803 -48.26 -8.48 -5.82
CA GLU A 803 -47.46 -7.98 -4.68
C GLU A 803 -47.53 -8.72 -3.33
N ARG A 804 -46.41 -9.13 -2.74
CA ARG A 804 -45.08 -8.48 -2.75
C ARG A 804 -43.95 -9.49 -2.56
#